data_AF-A0A3D2Z969-F1
#
_entry.id   AF-A0A3D2Z969-F1
#
_cell.length_a   1.000
_cell.length_b   1.000
_cell.length_c   1.000
_cell.angle_alpha   90.00
_cell.angle_beta   90.00
_cell.angle_gamma   90.00
#
_symmetry.space_group_name_H-M   'P 1'
#
loop_
_entity.id
_entity.type
_entity.pdbx_description
1 polymer ?
#
loop_
_entity_poly.entity_id
_entity_poly.type
_entity_poly.pdbx_seq_one_letter_code
_entity_poly.pdbx_strand_id
1 'polypeptide(L)'
;VSATLAQPQSLIREESGYRIQPSLVVVESADHWRRWEAGDGTRVVEEDGTVRPRFIRTDIDAVANAAEFINIADGDTTTGGVSAYGNAADSLTAAFVADGDLATWWEPDTEFVENSWVEIDLGRTVVARRIRLTFADSGDPFLMFRVLVADGTESFGKKRSLLFQRAGQVAVPNKDQREFVFDLAPRRPVPDGIEGEPVQFVRIDLLGTDGPRAEEVGELGFFRLALEDRGAVDYFRVTVIGREIPVLRESYLQLPLEERGPIRYYRRERPRLAEVHVDALGDNVVTLTQRILQKSRSFFDNLVLRFTTDGLLRTGLTVRKYDPFRDRYQLVVDLGARFWLERLRLLSDRAPLTSYQIRLSDGSLNADGDFLWTTFDERLNAERYLEVQETFSPRPVRLIELRRLNLLNDEWYLSGKLSEIQAYGEGYVSDVILTSPLIKFDSREMVTSVDWEGDVPAGTSLEIRTRSGDRLIQIPHFLNRAGSEISEALWERLPAKQQGPVRVEEIPDTDWSLWSEPYLAQGPFQSPSPRRMALIQARLRTFQPLRTATIRRLTLGLAPPLIDLAVAEVTPTRRIDPGLERDFTLYLHVDGQPDDPGFSQISLRSSASAPIEVTGVRFGSDDELRFNLAERLWPGPLTVTPFEGGVALTLPDELDPSGKVLEFRFRTSVFLPSTTFALDLVSADGARIQQVDGGDATSLVPSNQLVVVSELEGLPLLAPLQIESPVLTPNGDGINDEIRVLITVFQLQGQRPLGVHIHDLTGRSLRELSFTPPALSGEHHLTWDGRDDTGELVVPGMYVLRVAVPTDANASGTSAVRTLSVVY
;
A
#
# COMPACT_ATOMS: atom_id res chain seq x y z
N VAL A 1 -49.61 10.76 -33.80
CA VAL A 1 -48.35 11.45 -33.47
C VAL A 1 -48.02 11.04 -32.04
N SER A 2 -47.35 9.90 -31.91
CA SER A 2 -46.97 9.33 -30.62
C SER A 2 -45.61 9.90 -30.25
N ALA A 3 -45.56 10.73 -29.22
CA ALA A 3 -44.31 11.18 -28.63
C ALA A 3 -43.75 10.01 -27.82
N THR A 4 -42.75 9.35 -28.39
CA THR A 4 -41.93 8.38 -27.69
C THR A 4 -41.18 9.12 -26.59
N LEU A 5 -41.49 8.79 -25.33
CA LEU A 5 -40.69 9.18 -24.16
C LEU A 5 -39.26 8.70 -24.39
N ALA A 6 -38.32 9.65 -24.52
CA ALA A 6 -36.90 9.35 -24.48
C ALA A 6 -36.56 8.97 -23.04
N GLN A 7 -36.32 7.68 -22.79
CA GLN A 7 -35.62 7.24 -21.58
C GLN A 7 -34.20 7.80 -21.61
N PRO A 8 -33.68 8.39 -20.52
CA PRO A 8 -32.27 8.77 -20.47
C PRO A 8 -31.43 7.49 -20.55
N GLN A 9 -30.50 7.48 -21.50
CA GLN A 9 -29.58 6.36 -21.70
C GLN A 9 -28.74 6.15 -20.43
N SER A 10 -28.96 5.02 -19.77
CA SER A 10 -28.12 4.43 -18.74
C SER A 10 -26.76 4.05 -19.34
N LEU A 11 -25.87 5.01 -19.50
CA LEU A 11 -24.54 4.76 -20.04
C LEU A 11 -23.63 4.24 -18.93
N ILE A 12 -23.24 2.97 -19.04
CA ILE A 12 -22.10 2.44 -18.31
C ILE A 12 -20.86 3.22 -18.78
N ARG A 13 -20.14 3.81 -17.83
CA ARG A 13 -18.93 4.60 -18.10
C ARG A 13 -17.70 3.87 -17.55
N GLU A 14 -16.84 3.44 -18.46
CA GLU A 14 -15.54 2.86 -18.09
C GLU A 14 -14.55 3.98 -17.80
N GLU A 15 -13.98 3.98 -16.60
CA GLU A 15 -13.00 4.97 -16.16
C GLU A 15 -11.65 4.30 -15.89
N SER A 16 -10.60 5.11 -15.81
CA SER A 16 -9.31 4.62 -15.35
C SER A 16 -9.37 4.25 -13.87
N GLY A 17 -9.59 2.97 -13.56
CA GLY A 17 -9.54 2.42 -12.21
C GLY A 17 -10.87 1.97 -11.62
N TYR A 18 -11.99 2.21 -12.31
CA TYR A 18 -13.34 1.83 -11.90
C TYR A 18 -14.30 1.94 -13.08
N ARG A 19 -15.52 1.42 -12.91
CA ARG A 19 -16.64 1.56 -13.84
C ARG A 19 -17.84 2.16 -13.11
N ILE A 20 -18.49 3.16 -13.68
CA ILE A 20 -19.77 3.68 -13.17
C ILE A 20 -20.92 3.05 -13.94
N GLN A 21 -21.90 2.56 -13.21
CA GLN A 21 -23.19 2.07 -13.68
C GLN A 21 -24.30 2.87 -12.98
N PRO A 22 -25.58 2.81 -13.44
CA PRO A 22 -26.65 3.68 -12.94
C PRO A 22 -26.85 3.68 -11.42
N SER A 23 -26.57 2.57 -10.74
CA SER A 23 -26.78 2.43 -9.30
C SER A 23 -25.54 1.99 -8.55
N LEU A 24 -24.36 1.99 -9.20
CA LEU A 24 -23.15 1.45 -8.59
C LEU A 24 -21.85 1.89 -9.27
N VAL A 25 -20.81 2.05 -8.47
CA VAL A 25 -19.42 2.09 -8.94
C VAL A 25 -18.79 0.72 -8.68
N VAL A 26 -18.06 0.17 -9.65
CA VAL A 26 -17.43 -1.17 -9.55
C VAL A 26 -15.94 -1.11 -9.82
N VAL A 27 -15.18 -1.80 -8.98
CA VAL A 27 -13.77 -2.13 -9.16
C VAL A 27 -13.67 -3.65 -9.14
N GLU A 28 -13.25 -4.28 -10.24
CA GLU A 28 -13.25 -5.76 -10.35
C GLU A 28 -12.21 -6.30 -11.35
N SER A 29 -11.87 -5.56 -12.40
CA SER A 29 -10.89 -6.03 -13.39
C SER A 29 -9.45 -5.77 -12.96
N ALA A 30 -8.52 -6.55 -13.50
CA ALA A 30 -7.09 -6.32 -13.30
C ALA A 30 -6.66 -4.89 -13.71
N ASP A 31 -7.24 -4.37 -14.79
CA ASP A 31 -6.95 -3.00 -15.24
C ASP A 31 -7.49 -1.94 -14.29
N HIS A 32 -8.63 -2.17 -13.64
CA HIS A 32 -9.11 -1.28 -12.58
C HIS A 32 -8.08 -1.21 -11.44
N TRP A 33 -7.71 -2.37 -10.90
CA TRP A 33 -6.79 -2.45 -9.76
C TRP A 33 -5.36 -1.99 -10.05
N ARG A 34 -4.88 -2.10 -11.30
CA ARG A 34 -3.58 -1.55 -11.71
C ARG A 34 -3.55 -0.03 -11.69
N ARG A 35 -4.69 0.65 -11.84
CA ARG A 35 -4.78 2.12 -11.79
C ARG A 35 -4.90 2.68 -10.38
N TRP A 36 -5.16 1.85 -9.37
CA TRP A 36 -5.10 2.28 -7.98
C TRP A 36 -3.66 2.62 -7.58
N GLU A 37 -3.49 3.70 -6.85
CA GLU A 37 -2.19 4.09 -6.31
C GLU A 37 -1.79 3.12 -5.20
N ALA A 38 -0.56 2.60 -5.25
CA ALA A 38 0.07 1.90 -4.13
C ALA A 38 1.59 2.00 -4.27
N GLY A 39 2.32 1.66 -3.21
CA GLY A 39 3.79 1.60 -3.28
C GLY A 39 4.28 0.67 -4.38
N ASP A 40 5.33 1.06 -5.08
CA ASP A 40 5.90 0.28 -6.19
C ASP A 40 6.42 -1.07 -5.71
N GLY A 41 6.16 -2.11 -6.49
CA GLY A 41 6.55 -3.49 -6.15
C GLY A 41 5.79 -4.08 -4.95
N THR A 42 4.84 -3.39 -4.31
CA THR A 42 4.21 -3.87 -3.07
C THR A 42 3.07 -4.87 -3.28
N ARG A 43 2.47 -4.90 -4.47
CA ARG A 43 1.31 -5.75 -4.80
C ARG A 43 1.49 -6.54 -6.08
N VAL A 44 0.66 -7.56 -6.22
CA VAL A 44 0.43 -8.34 -7.44
C VAL A 44 -1.06 -8.22 -7.78
N VAL A 45 -1.35 -7.93 -9.05
CA VAL A 45 -2.71 -7.94 -9.60
C VAL A 45 -2.77 -9.06 -10.62
N GLU A 46 -3.53 -10.10 -10.30
CA GLU A 46 -3.72 -11.29 -11.14
C GLU A 46 -4.67 -10.97 -12.30
N GLU A 47 -4.65 -11.82 -13.34
CA GLU A 47 -5.44 -11.58 -14.56
C GLU A 47 -6.96 -11.61 -14.30
N ASP A 48 -7.39 -12.37 -13.30
CA ASP A 48 -8.79 -12.48 -12.87
C ASP A 48 -9.29 -11.27 -12.06
N GLY A 49 -8.42 -10.30 -11.77
CA GLY A 49 -8.73 -9.13 -10.94
C GLY A 49 -8.46 -9.31 -9.45
N THR A 50 -7.92 -10.45 -9.01
CA THR A 50 -7.50 -10.64 -7.62
C THR A 50 -6.25 -9.82 -7.31
N VAL A 51 -6.30 -9.04 -6.23
CA VAL A 51 -5.19 -8.24 -5.72
C VAL A 51 -4.71 -8.81 -4.40
N ARG A 52 -3.39 -8.93 -4.27
CA ARG A 52 -2.73 -9.33 -3.03
C ARG A 52 -1.39 -8.62 -2.85
N PRO A 53 -0.92 -8.45 -1.60
CA PRO A 53 0.47 -8.18 -1.29
C PRO A 53 1.44 -9.06 -2.09
N ARG A 54 2.57 -8.48 -2.51
CA ARG A 54 3.64 -9.23 -3.17
C ARG A 54 4.32 -10.15 -2.16
N PHE A 55 4.66 -11.36 -2.59
CA PHE A 55 5.51 -12.25 -1.82
C PHE A 55 6.98 -11.96 -2.12
N ILE A 56 7.78 -11.69 -1.10
CA ILE A 56 9.23 -11.54 -1.19
C ILE A 56 9.87 -12.91 -0.99
N ARG A 57 10.69 -13.32 -1.96
CA ARG A 57 11.31 -14.65 -2.00
C ARG A 57 12.74 -14.60 -1.49
N THR A 58 13.14 -15.69 -0.83
CA THR A 58 14.52 -16.08 -0.60
C THR A 58 14.93 -17.11 -1.65
N ASP A 59 16.24 -17.31 -1.84
CA ASP A 59 16.78 -18.38 -2.69
C ASP A 59 16.19 -18.42 -4.11
N ILE A 60 16.26 -17.27 -4.80
CA ILE A 60 15.71 -17.09 -6.14
C ILE A 60 16.68 -17.56 -7.21
N ASP A 61 16.14 -18.00 -8.34
CA ASP A 61 16.89 -17.99 -9.60
C ASP A 61 16.83 -16.58 -10.20
N ALA A 62 17.98 -15.91 -10.27
CA ALA A 62 18.09 -14.55 -10.77
C ALA A 62 17.91 -14.45 -12.29
N VAL A 63 18.10 -15.55 -13.04
CA VAL A 63 17.94 -15.60 -14.50
C VAL A 63 16.46 -15.58 -14.85
N ALA A 64 15.65 -16.38 -14.15
CA ALA A 64 14.22 -16.56 -14.40
C ALA A 64 13.40 -15.26 -14.47
N ASN A 65 13.82 -14.21 -13.74
CA ASN A 65 13.15 -12.91 -13.80
C ASN A 65 14.01 -11.78 -14.33
N ALA A 66 15.18 -12.04 -14.93
CA ALA A 66 16.10 -11.02 -15.42
C ALA A 66 15.45 -10.03 -16.41
N ALA A 67 14.49 -10.49 -17.23
CA ALA A 67 13.79 -9.62 -18.19
C ALA A 67 12.86 -8.57 -17.53
N GLU A 68 12.51 -8.71 -16.26
CA GLU A 68 11.72 -7.71 -15.51
C GLU A 68 12.54 -6.44 -15.18
N PHE A 69 13.83 -6.45 -15.48
CA PHE A 69 14.82 -5.47 -15.04
C PHE A 69 15.28 -4.60 -16.21
N ILE A 70 14.77 -3.37 -16.25
CA ILE A 70 15.10 -2.38 -17.28
C ILE A 70 15.92 -1.25 -16.65
N ASN A 71 17.10 -0.96 -17.21
CA ASN A 71 17.99 0.10 -16.75
C ASN A 71 18.18 1.16 -17.83
N ILE A 72 18.03 2.43 -17.44
CA ILE A 72 18.28 3.58 -18.32
C ILE A 72 19.56 4.28 -17.86
N ALA A 73 20.63 4.15 -18.65
CA ALA A 73 21.94 4.76 -18.35
C ALA A 73 22.57 5.30 -19.64
N ASP A 74 23.24 6.46 -19.56
CA ASP A 74 23.96 7.11 -20.68
C ASP A 74 23.14 7.30 -21.97
N GLY A 75 21.81 7.38 -21.85
CA GLY A 75 20.89 7.54 -22.99
C GLY A 75 20.49 6.23 -23.67
N ASP A 76 20.91 5.08 -23.14
CA ASP A 76 20.57 3.75 -23.61
C ASP A 76 19.65 3.02 -22.62
N THR A 77 18.74 2.19 -23.14
CA THR A 77 17.80 1.39 -22.35
C THR A 77 18.18 -0.08 -22.50
N THR A 78 18.69 -0.66 -21.41
CA THR A 78 19.10 -2.07 -21.35
C THR A 78 18.05 -2.87 -20.59
N THR A 79 17.78 -4.10 -21.05
CA THR A 79 16.88 -5.05 -20.39
C THR A 79 17.69 -6.30 -20.06
N GLY A 80 17.50 -6.87 -18.88
CA GLY A 80 18.13 -8.15 -18.52
C GLY A 80 17.66 -9.30 -19.42
N GLY A 81 18.38 -10.41 -19.37
CA GLY A 81 18.29 -11.54 -20.29
C GLY A 81 19.60 -11.74 -21.04
N VAL A 82 19.56 -12.45 -22.16
CA VAL A 82 20.76 -12.65 -23.00
C VAL A 82 21.20 -11.31 -23.61
N SER A 83 22.35 -10.81 -23.16
CA SER A 83 22.88 -9.49 -23.51
C SER A 83 23.82 -9.53 -24.71
N ALA A 84 24.57 -10.63 -24.86
CA ALA A 84 25.53 -10.78 -25.95
C ALA A 84 25.85 -12.26 -26.23
N TYR A 85 26.34 -12.53 -27.44
CA TYR A 85 26.80 -13.83 -27.89
C TYR A 85 27.88 -13.64 -28.96
N GLY A 86 28.75 -14.64 -29.12
CA GLY A 86 29.93 -14.49 -29.95
C GLY A 86 29.70 -14.61 -31.46
N ASN A 87 28.65 -15.32 -31.90
CA ASN A 87 28.29 -15.46 -33.30
C ASN A 87 26.86 -14.96 -33.56
N ALA A 88 26.68 -14.08 -34.55
CA ALA A 88 25.36 -13.53 -34.90
C ALA A 88 24.35 -14.59 -35.35
N ALA A 89 24.81 -15.71 -35.89
CA ALA A 89 23.97 -16.85 -36.27
C ALA A 89 23.26 -17.50 -35.06
N ASP A 90 23.82 -17.36 -33.86
CA ASP A 90 23.32 -17.99 -32.63
C ASP A 90 22.19 -17.18 -31.96
N SER A 91 21.91 -15.97 -32.47
CA SER A 91 20.97 -15.01 -31.88
C SER A 91 19.56 -15.54 -31.62
N LEU A 92 19.08 -16.49 -32.43
CA LEU A 92 17.73 -17.05 -32.33
C LEU A 92 17.58 -18.08 -31.22
N THR A 93 18.65 -18.77 -30.83
CA THR A 93 18.62 -19.89 -29.87
C THR A 93 19.34 -19.57 -28.57
N ALA A 94 20.20 -18.56 -28.55
CA ALA A 94 20.91 -18.13 -27.34
C ALA A 94 19.95 -17.78 -26.20
N ALA A 95 18.78 -17.20 -26.49
CA ALA A 95 17.77 -16.85 -25.49
C ALA A 95 17.21 -18.06 -24.71
N PHE A 96 17.31 -19.27 -25.26
CA PHE A 96 16.79 -20.48 -24.64
C PHE A 96 17.57 -20.89 -23.39
N VAL A 97 18.81 -20.43 -23.20
CA VAL A 97 19.59 -20.75 -21.98
C VAL A 97 19.05 -20.11 -20.69
N ALA A 98 17.98 -19.34 -20.80
CA ALA A 98 17.40 -18.50 -19.76
C ALA A 98 15.87 -18.43 -19.85
N ASP A 99 15.24 -19.40 -20.53
CA ASP A 99 13.78 -19.43 -20.73
C ASP A 99 13.03 -20.34 -19.74
N GLY A 100 13.77 -21.10 -18.93
CA GLY A 100 13.23 -22.02 -17.94
C GLY A 100 12.67 -23.32 -18.52
N ASP A 101 12.87 -23.62 -19.81
CA ASP A 101 12.42 -24.84 -20.48
C ASP A 101 13.60 -25.76 -20.82
N LEU A 102 13.69 -26.90 -20.13
CA LEU A 102 14.75 -27.89 -20.37
C LEU A 102 14.63 -28.61 -21.74
N ALA A 103 13.52 -28.41 -22.47
CA ALA A 103 13.31 -28.96 -23.80
C ALA A 103 13.83 -28.05 -24.92
N THR A 104 14.14 -26.77 -24.64
CA THR A 104 14.81 -25.87 -25.58
C THR A 104 16.31 -25.85 -25.31
N TRP A 105 17.10 -25.33 -26.25
CA TRP A 105 18.55 -25.27 -26.09
C TRP A 105 19.23 -24.28 -27.02
N TRP A 106 20.34 -23.73 -26.55
CA TRP A 106 21.33 -23.09 -27.40
C TRP A 106 22.34 -24.12 -27.91
N GLU A 107 22.48 -24.18 -29.23
CA GLU A 107 23.49 -24.97 -29.93
C GLU A 107 24.47 -24.01 -30.62
N PRO A 108 25.66 -23.74 -30.06
CA PRO A 108 26.63 -22.84 -30.66
C PRO A 108 27.22 -23.42 -31.95
N ASP A 109 27.57 -22.53 -32.88
CA ASP A 109 28.45 -22.90 -33.98
C ASP A 109 29.82 -23.34 -33.45
N THR A 110 30.25 -24.55 -33.84
CA THR A 110 31.50 -25.19 -33.42
C THR A 110 32.65 -25.02 -34.41
N GLU A 111 32.44 -24.36 -35.54
CA GLU A 111 33.50 -24.16 -36.54
C GLU A 111 34.64 -23.27 -36.00
N PHE A 112 34.29 -22.24 -35.23
CA PHE A 112 35.22 -21.31 -34.58
C PHE A 112 34.93 -21.21 -33.08
N VAL A 113 35.46 -22.17 -32.31
CA VAL A 113 35.16 -22.33 -30.87
C VAL A 113 35.43 -21.08 -30.04
N GLU A 114 36.40 -20.24 -30.43
CA GLU A 114 36.71 -18.97 -29.78
C GLU A 114 35.57 -17.94 -29.83
N ASN A 115 34.64 -18.10 -30.79
CA ASN A 115 33.46 -17.27 -30.95
C ASN A 115 32.19 -17.91 -30.35
N SER A 116 32.31 -19.08 -29.73
CA SER A 116 31.19 -19.83 -29.16
C SER A 116 31.01 -19.46 -27.69
N TRP A 117 30.28 -18.38 -27.44
CA TRP A 117 29.96 -17.93 -26.09
C TRP A 117 28.60 -17.22 -26.01
N VAL A 118 27.97 -17.28 -24.85
CA VAL A 118 26.73 -16.57 -24.51
C VAL A 118 26.90 -15.82 -23.19
N GLU A 119 26.33 -14.62 -23.12
CA GLU A 119 26.32 -13.75 -21.95
C GLU A 119 24.88 -13.41 -21.54
N ILE A 120 24.60 -13.53 -20.26
CA ILE A 120 23.33 -13.24 -19.62
C ILE A 120 23.55 -12.06 -18.67
N ASP A 121 22.84 -10.96 -18.88
CA ASP A 121 22.70 -9.85 -17.93
C ASP A 121 21.50 -10.14 -17.03
N LEU A 122 21.72 -10.26 -15.73
CA LEU A 122 20.65 -10.45 -14.73
C LEU A 122 19.79 -9.18 -14.54
N GLY A 123 20.15 -8.09 -15.24
CA GLY A 123 19.51 -6.78 -15.23
C GLY A 123 19.70 -6.03 -13.90
N ARG A 124 20.38 -6.65 -12.93
CA ARG A 124 20.71 -6.11 -11.61
C ARG A 124 21.91 -6.85 -11.04
N THR A 125 22.54 -6.25 -10.06
CA THR A 125 23.51 -6.92 -9.20
C THR A 125 22.76 -7.76 -8.15
N VAL A 126 22.95 -9.07 -8.19
CA VAL A 126 22.47 -10.01 -7.16
C VAL A 126 23.64 -10.60 -6.38
N VAL A 127 23.42 -11.01 -5.14
CA VAL A 127 24.37 -11.85 -4.39
C VAL A 127 24.13 -13.30 -4.79
N ALA A 128 24.92 -13.79 -5.74
CA ALA A 128 24.84 -15.16 -6.25
C ALA A 128 25.66 -16.12 -5.38
N ARG A 129 25.07 -17.26 -5.00
CA ARG A 129 25.74 -18.32 -4.22
C ARG A 129 26.23 -19.45 -5.10
N ARG A 130 25.58 -19.69 -6.23
CA ARG A 130 25.98 -20.72 -7.19
C ARG A 130 25.41 -20.47 -8.58
N ILE A 131 26.06 -21.08 -9.56
CA ILE A 131 25.62 -21.11 -10.96
C ILE A 131 25.48 -22.57 -11.38
N ARG A 132 24.35 -22.93 -11.98
CA ARG A 132 24.09 -24.26 -12.52
C ARG A 132 23.93 -24.19 -14.03
N LEU A 133 24.57 -25.12 -14.74
CA LEU A 133 24.40 -25.33 -16.17
C LEU A 133 23.77 -26.70 -16.38
N THR A 134 22.69 -26.75 -17.17
CA THR A 134 21.99 -27.98 -17.54
C THR A 134 22.05 -28.17 -19.06
N PHE A 135 22.55 -29.33 -19.52
CA PHE A 135 22.70 -29.66 -20.94
C PHE A 135 21.53 -30.50 -21.46
N ALA A 136 21.09 -30.25 -22.69
CA ALA A 136 19.89 -30.88 -23.26
C ALA A 136 20.11 -32.37 -23.60
N ASP A 137 19.15 -33.23 -23.26
CA ASP A 137 19.21 -34.67 -23.53
C ASP A 137 19.28 -35.02 -25.04
N SER A 138 18.80 -34.11 -25.89
CA SER A 138 18.75 -34.29 -27.34
C SER A 138 20.11 -34.05 -28.04
N GLY A 139 21.15 -33.63 -27.32
CA GLY A 139 22.50 -33.41 -27.86
C GLY A 139 23.63 -33.73 -26.89
N ASP A 140 24.84 -33.31 -27.25
CA ASP A 140 26.06 -33.50 -26.48
C ASP A 140 26.22 -32.36 -25.45
N PRO A 141 26.72 -32.65 -24.22
CA PRO A 141 27.15 -31.58 -23.33
C PRO A 141 28.42 -30.91 -23.89
N PHE A 142 28.70 -29.68 -23.46
CA PHE A 142 29.92 -28.99 -23.92
C PHE A 142 31.17 -29.77 -23.52
N LEU A 143 32.03 -30.05 -24.51
CA LEU A 143 33.26 -30.82 -24.31
C LEU A 143 34.20 -30.18 -23.28
N MET A 144 34.49 -28.88 -23.43
CA MET A 144 35.27 -28.09 -22.49
C MET A 144 34.73 -26.68 -22.50
N PHE A 145 34.57 -26.06 -21.32
CA PHE A 145 33.99 -24.73 -21.21
C PHE A 145 34.44 -24.03 -19.92
N ARG A 146 34.19 -22.72 -19.83
CA ARG A 146 34.34 -21.95 -18.58
C ARG A 146 33.14 -21.06 -18.34
N VAL A 147 32.90 -20.81 -17.06
CA VAL A 147 31.89 -19.86 -16.58
C VAL A 147 32.62 -18.65 -16.02
N LEU A 148 32.26 -17.48 -16.52
CA LEU A 148 32.74 -16.18 -16.11
C LEU A 148 31.60 -15.39 -15.48
N VAL A 149 31.91 -14.55 -14.50
CA VAL A 149 30.97 -13.63 -13.86
C VAL A 149 31.54 -12.22 -13.83
N ALA A 150 30.69 -11.21 -13.91
CA ALA A 150 31.05 -9.82 -13.67
C ALA A 150 29.97 -9.14 -12.83
N ASP A 151 30.36 -8.19 -12.00
CA ASP A 151 29.48 -7.39 -11.12
C ASP A 151 28.97 -6.10 -11.80
N GLY A 152 29.25 -5.94 -13.10
CA GLY A 152 28.92 -4.76 -13.88
C GLY A 152 29.95 -3.63 -13.83
N THR A 153 31.02 -3.76 -13.03
CA THR A 153 32.12 -2.78 -13.04
C THR A 153 32.98 -2.90 -14.31
N GLU A 154 33.47 -1.76 -14.79
CA GLU A 154 34.23 -1.66 -16.04
C GLU A 154 35.69 -1.28 -15.81
N SER A 155 36.57 -1.70 -16.72
CA SER A 155 37.98 -1.31 -16.72
C SER A 155 38.18 0.19 -16.97
N PHE A 156 39.13 0.82 -16.26
CA PHE A 156 39.57 2.19 -16.53
C PHE A 156 40.37 2.29 -17.85
N GLY A 157 39.85 2.98 -18.88
CA GLY A 157 40.55 3.17 -20.16
C GLY A 157 39.70 3.74 -21.30
N LYS A 158 40.29 3.88 -22.51
CA LYS A 158 39.60 4.38 -23.73
C LYS A 158 38.56 3.39 -24.29
N LYS A 159 38.71 2.09 -24.01
CA LYS A 159 37.68 1.07 -24.21
C LYS A 159 37.24 0.62 -22.82
N ARG A 160 35.99 0.89 -22.47
CA ARG A 160 35.34 0.35 -21.27
C ARG A 160 34.91 -1.07 -21.60
N SER A 161 35.36 -2.04 -20.80
CA SER A 161 34.96 -3.44 -20.90
C SER A 161 34.67 -4.00 -19.52
N LEU A 162 33.66 -4.85 -19.42
CA LEU A 162 33.31 -5.56 -18.19
C LEU A 162 34.49 -6.36 -17.64
N LEU A 163 34.65 -6.34 -16.33
CA LEU A 163 35.72 -7.06 -15.63
C LEU A 163 35.27 -8.49 -15.28
N PHE A 164 35.31 -9.39 -16.26
CA PHE A 164 34.98 -10.80 -16.04
C PHE A 164 36.00 -11.52 -15.17
N GLN A 165 35.49 -12.33 -14.25
CA GLN A 165 36.25 -13.23 -13.39
C GLN A 165 35.76 -14.67 -13.57
N ARG A 166 36.67 -15.64 -13.53
CA ARG A 166 36.31 -17.05 -13.75
C ARG A 166 35.63 -17.67 -12.54
N ALA A 167 34.33 -17.93 -12.60
CA ALA A 167 33.58 -18.66 -11.58
C ALA A 167 33.97 -20.15 -11.55
N GLY A 168 34.07 -20.78 -12.71
CA GLY A 168 34.40 -22.20 -12.83
C GLY A 168 34.91 -22.56 -14.22
N GLN A 169 35.50 -23.74 -14.38
CA GLN A 169 36.01 -24.23 -15.66
C GLN A 169 36.08 -25.76 -15.71
N VAL A 170 35.65 -26.31 -16.84
CA VAL A 170 35.81 -27.70 -17.22
C VAL A 170 36.87 -27.75 -18.32
N ALA A 171 38.09 -28.13 -17.92
CA ALA A 171 39.28 -28.13 -18.79
C ALA A 171 39.62 -29.52 -19.36
N VAL A 172 38.85 -30.54 -18.99
CA VAL A 172 39.00 -31.91 -19.46
C VAL A 172 37.77 -32.26 -20.30
N PRO A 173 37.93 -33.00 -21.42
CA PRO A 173 36.81 -33.45 -22.24
C PRO A 173 35.69 -34.10 -21.43
N ASN A 174 34.53 -33.47 -21.42
CA ASN A 174 33.28 -33.97 -20.87
C ASN A 174 32.47 -34.67 -21.96
N LYS A 175 32.02 -35.90 -21.69
CA LYS A 175 31.27 -36.72 -22.67
C LYS A 175 29.87 -37.09 -22.19
N ASP A 176 29.62 -37.02 -20.88
CA ASP A 176 28.48 -37.65 -20.24
C ASP A 176 27.84 -36.80 -19.14
N GLN A 177 28.61 -35.94 -18.44
CA GLN A 177 28.04 -35.09 -17.39
C GLN A 177 27.17 -33.99 -18.01
N ARG A 178 25.90 -33.95 -17.60
CA ARG A 178 24.88 -33.02 -18.12
C ARG A 178 24.47 -31.90 -17.17
N GLU A 179 24.91 -31.95 -15.92
CA GLU A 179 24.67 -30.90 -14.94
C GLU A 179 25.98 -30.51 -14.27
N PHE A 180 26.26 -29.21 -14.22
CA PHE A 180 27.40 -28.66 -13.51
C PHE A 180 26.94 -27.58 -12.56
N VAL A 181 27.41 -27.64 -11.31
CA VAL A 181 27.16 -26.64 -10.28
C VAL A 181 28.49 -26.01 -9.87
N PHE A 182 28.55 -24.68 -9.92
CA PHE A 182 29.70 -23.89 -9.52
C PHE A 182 29.33 -23.02 -8.32
N ASP A 183 29.85 -23.35 -7.13
CA ASP A 183 29.64 -22.53 -5.94
C ASP A 183 30.48 -21.24 -6.01
N LEU A 184 29.87 -20.12 -5.62
CA LEU A 184 30.47 -18.79 -5.61
C LEU A 184 30.79 -18.38 -4.17
N ALA A 185 32.07 -18.42 -3.84
CA ALA A 185 32.58 -17.83 -2.60
C ALA A 185 33.00 -16.37 -2.83
N PRO A 186 32.88 -15.49 -1.82
CA PRO A 186 33.39 -14.13 -1.90
C PRO A 186 34.88 -14.10 -2.28
N ARG A 187 35.22 -13.32 -3.31
CA ARG A 187 36.60 -13.14 -3.80
C ARG A 187 37.20 -11.81 -3.39
N ARG A 188 36.34 -10.91 -2.95
CA ARG A 188 36.69 -9.60 -2.41
C ARG A 188 36.85 -9.66 -0.89
N PRO A 189 37.45 -8.63 -0.28
CA PRO A 189 37.52 -8.54 1.16
C PRO A 189 36.11 -8.42 1.76
N VAL A 190 35.70 -9.42 2.54
CA VAL A 190 34.46 -9.47 3.32
C VAL A 190 34.74 -10.03 4.73
N PRO A 191 33.92 -9.70 5.74
CA PRO A 191 33.95 -10.40 7.04
C PRO A 191 33.68 -11.90 6.92
N ASP A 192 34.13 -12.66 7.92
CA ASP A 192 33.81 -14.08 8.05
C ASP A 192 32.28 -14.31 8.12
N GLY A 193 31.80 -15.36 7.46
CA GLY A 193 30.39 -15.74 7.46
C GLY A 193 29.52 -15.00 6.43
N ILE A 194 30.09 -14.10 5.62
CA ILE A 194 29.40 -13.59 4.42
C ILE A 194 29.48 -14.64 3.31
N GLU A 195 28.31 -15.01 2.77
CA GLU A 195 28.19 -15.92 1.62
C GLU A 195 27.82 -15.17 0.33
N GLY A 196 28.18 -15.79 -0.79
CA GLY A 196 27.86 -15.34 -2.15
C GLY A 196 28.76 -14.22 -2.67
N GLU A 197 28.71 -14.02 -3.98
CA GLU A 197 29.46 -12.99 -4.71
C GLU A 197 28.47 -12.14 -5.51
N PRO A 198 28.65 -10.81 -5.58
CA PRO A 198 27.86 -10.01 -6.50
C PRO A 198 28.11 -10.32 -7.96
N VAL A 199 27.01 -10.57 -8.64
CA VAL A 199 26.99 -10.91 -10.05
C VAL A 199 25.89 -10.10 -10.70
N GLN A 200 26.21 -9.49 -11.82
CA GLN A 200 25.24 -8.95 -12.77
C GLN A 200 25.30 -9.72 -14.09
N PHE A 201 26.50 -10.06 -14.58
CA PHE A 201 26.66 -10.77 -15.84
C PHE A 201 27.21 -12.17 -15.61
N VAL A 202 26.63 -13.16 -16.28
CA VAL A 202 27.15 -14.53 -16.38
C VAL A 202 27.48 -14.81 -17.83
N ARG A 203 28.68 -15.32 -18.10
CA ARG A 203 29.13 -15.64 -19.44
C ARG A 203 29.68 -17.06 -19.50
N ILE A 204 29.28 -17.81 -20.52
CA ILE A 204 29.71 -19.18 -20.75
C ILE A 204 30.51 -19.21 -22.05
N ASP A 205 31.78 -19.57 -21.96
CA ASP A 205 32.67 -19.72 -23.13
C ASP A 205 32.97 -21.20 -23.38
N LEU A 206 32.85 -21.67 -24.61
CA LEU A 206 33.42 -22.96 -25.01
C LEU A 206 34.94 -22.83 -25.14
N LEU A 207 35.65 -23.88 -24.74
CA LEU A 207 37.11 -23.98 -24.78
C LEU A 207 37.60 -25.08 -25.71
N GLY A 208 36.72 -25.98 -26.14
CA GLY A 208 37.03 -27.04 -27.09
C GLY A 208 35.78 -27.73 -27.59
N THR A 209 35.96 -28.46 -28.69
CA THR A 209 34.92 -29.16 -29.44
C THR A 209 35.57 -30.36 -30.15
N ASP A 210 34.82 -31.44 -30.33
CA ASP A 210 35.21 -32.54 -31.22
C ASP A 210 34.80 -32.25 -32.68
N GLY A 211 33.95 -31.24 -32.88
CA GLY A 211 33.47 -30.77 -34.18
C GLY A 211 32.89 -31.93 -35.00
N PRO A 212 33.46 -32.27 -36.16
CA PRO A 212 32.95 -33.37 -36.98
C PRO A 212 33.32 -34.77 -36.47
N ARG A 213 34.08 -34.92 -35.38
CA ARG A 213 34.60 -36.21 -34.87
C ARG A 213 34.14 -36.54 -33.46
N ALA A 214 32.88 -36.27 -33.13
CA ALA A 214 32.36 -36.47 -31.77
C ALA A 214 32.39 -37.93 -31.29
N GLU A 215 31.86 -38.83 -32.11
CA GLU A 215 31.76 -40.26 -31.81
C GLU A 215 31.88 -41.08 -33.09
N GLU A 216 32.71 -42.12 -33.05
CA GLU A 216 32.85 -43.07 -34.15
C GLU A 216 31.60 -43.96 -34.24
N VAL A 217 31.01 -44.04 -35.41
CA VAL A 217 29.81 -44.83 -35.70
C VAL A 217 30.11 -45.84 -36.81
N GLY A 218 29.36 -46.95 -36.84
CA GLY A 218 29.46 -47.89 -37.96
C GLY A 218 28.98 -47.28 -39.28
N GLU A 219 29.53 -47.74 -40.40
CA GLU A 219 29.19 -47.27 -41.75
C GLU A 219 27.67 -47.20 -42.02
N LEU A 220 26.95 -48.30 -41.72
CA LEU A 220 25.49 -48.34 -41.87
C LEU A 220 24.77 -47.35 -40.94
N GLY A 221 25.31 -47.10 -39.75
CA GLY A 221 24.79 -46.12 -38.80
C GLY A 221 24.99 -44.70 -39.32
N PHE A 222 26.18 -44.38 -39.83
CA PHE A 222 26.50 -43.08 -40.43
C PHE A 222 25.55 -42.72 -41.58
N PHE A 223 25.28 -43.67 -42.49
CA PHE A 223 24.35 -43.42 -43.59
C PHE A 223 22.86 -43.39 -43.18
N ARG A 224 22.52 -43.78 -41.94
CA ARG A 224 21.19 -43.59 -41.36
C ARG A 224 21.02 -42.25 -40.68
N LEU A 225 22.10 -41.59 -40.25
CA LEU A 225 22.04 -40.25 -39.69
C LEU A 225 21.48 -39.26 -40.72
N ALA A 226 20.75 -38.26 -40.21
CA ALA A 226 20.37 -37.11 -41.02
C ALA A 226 21.64 -36.41 -41.55
N LEU A 227 21.54 -35.73 -42.70
CA LEU A 227 22.71 -35.15 -43.34
C LEU A 227 23.44 -34.13 -42.45
N GLU A 228 22.69 -33.43 -41.60
CA GLU A 228 23.20 -32.47 -40.60
C GLU A 228 23.95 -33.11 -39.42
N ASP A 229 23.65 -34.37 -39.07
CA ASP A 229 24.28 -35.11 -37.97
C ASP A 229 25.53 -35.89 -38.41
N ARG A 230 25.78 -35.96 -39.71
CA ARG A 230 26.94 -36.65 -40.27
C ARG A 230 28.20 -35.82 -40.06
N GLY A 231 29.18 -36.41 -39.40
CA GLY A 231 30.49 -35.84 -39.17
C GLY A 231 31.51 -36.23 -40.24
N ALA A 232 32.77 -36.30 -39.82
CA ALA A 232 33.91 -36.61 -40.68
C ALA A 232 33.90 -38.07 -41.13
N VAL A 233 34.54 -38.32 -42.27
CA VAL A 233 34.91 -39.65 -42.73
C VAL A 233 36.42 -39.66 -42.92
N ASP A 234 37.11 -40.40 -42.06
CA ASP A 234 38.56 -40.48 -42.08
C ASP A 234 39.01 -41.75 -42.82
N TYR A 235 39.88 -41.56 -43.78
CA TYR A 235 40.46 -42.64 -44.59
C TYR A 235 41.88 -42.91 -44.10
N PHE A 236 42.20 -44.15 -43.80
CA PHE A 236 43.55 -44.53 -43.34
C PHE A 236 44.27 -45.36 -44.39
N ARG A 237 45.55 -45.11 -44.63
CA ARG A 237 46.42 -46.08 -45.31
C ARG A 237 47.09 -46.97 -44.28
N VAL A 238 47.29 -48.24 -44.60
CA VAL A 238 48.04 -49.19 -43.77
C VAL A 238 49.40 -49.44 -44.41
N THR A 239 50.45 -49.25 -43.62
CA THR A 239 51.83 -49.54 -44.04
C THR A 239 52.12 -51.04 -43.95
N VAL A 240 53.19 -51.50 -44.60
CA VAL A 240 53.66 -52.91 -44.55
C VAL A 240 53.95 -53.46 -43.14
N ILE A 241 54.08 -52.58 -42.14
CA ILE A 241 54.25 -52.94 -40.71
C ILE A 241 52.96 -52.78 -39.88
N GLY A 242 51.81 -52.59 -40.52
CA GLY A 242 50.49 -52.51 -39.87
C GLY A 242 50.14 -51.13 -39.28
N ARG A 243 50.95 -50.09 -39.49
CA ARG A 243 50.63 -48.73 -39.01
C ARG A 243 49.59 -48.05 -39.89
N GLU A 244 48.53 -47.54 -39.26
CA GLU A 244 47.50 -46.69 -39.87
C GLU A 244 47.96 -45.22 -39.95
N ILE A 245 47.80 -44.59 -41.11
CA ILE A 245 48.15 -43.18 -41.35
C ILE A 245 46.96 -42.50 -42.05
N PRO A 246 46.41 -41.39 -41.52
CA PRO A 246 45.30 -40.69 -42.16
C PRO A 246 45.72 -40.11 -43.51
N VAL A 247 44.84 -40.24 -44.50
CA VAL A 247 45.02 -39.76 -45.88
C VAL A 247 43.73 -39.10 -46.38
N LEU A 248 43.86 -38.23 -47.40
CA LEU A 248 42.70 -37.67 -48.08
C LEU A 248 41.95 -38.75 -48.87
N ARG A 249 40.65 -38.55 -49.09
CA ARG A 249 39.81 -39.49 -49.84
C ARG A 249 40.35 -39.74 -51.24
N GLU A 250 40.77 -38.69 -51.95
CA GLU A 250 41.32 -38.80 -53.31
C GLU A 250 42.58 -39.65 -53.32
N SER A 251 43.45 -39.47 -52.32
CA SER A 251 44.66 -40.28 -52.15
C SER A 251 44.32 -41.74 -51.82
N TYR A 252 43.36 -41.97 -50.92
CA TYR A 252 42.90 -43.32 -50.56
C TYR A 252 42.38 -44.11 -51.76
N LEU A 253 41.61 -43.45 -52.64
CA LEU A 253 41.05 -44.07 -53.85
C LEU A 253 42.12 -44.45 -54.89
N GLN A 254 43.31 -43.86 -54.81
CA GLN A 254 44.46 -44.16 -55.68
C GLN A 254 45.42 -45.21 -55.08
N LEU A 255 45.30 -45.54 -53.79
CA LEU A 255 46.14 -46.55 -53.14
C LEU A 255 45.85 -47.95 -53.70
N PRO A 256 46.89 -48.81 -53.82
CA PRO A 256 46.71 -50.26 -54.02
C PRO A 256 45.80 -50.85 -52.94
N LEU A 257 45.02 -51.88 -53.28
CA LEU A 257 44.04 -52.48 -52.36
C LEU A 257 44.69 -52.96 -51.04
N GLU A 258 45.94 -53.41 -51.12
CA GLU A 258 46.74 -53.92 -50.00
C GLU A 258 47.20 -52.82 -49.02
N GLU A 259 47.23 -51.55 -49.47
CA GLU A 259 47.64 -50.39 -48.66
C GLU A 259 46.44 -49.60 -48.12
N ARG A 260 45.21 -49.98 -48.50
CA ARG A 260 43.97 -49.35 -48.01
C ARG A 260 43.64 -49.86 -46.62
N GLY A 261 43.73 -48.97 -45.64
CA GLY A 261 43.31 -49.21 -44.27
C GLY A 261 41.82 -48.99 -44.03
N PRO A 262 41.38 -49.02 -42.76
CA PRO A 262 39.99 -48.81 -42.40
C PRO A 262 39.50 -47.41 -42.79
N ILE A 263 38.20 -47.31 -43.03
CA ILE A 263 37.47 -46.04 -43.13
C ILE A 263 36.71 -45.89 -41.82
N ARG A 264 36.90 -44.79 -41.11
CA ARG A 264 36.17 -44.46 -39.87
C ARG A 264 35.14 -43.40 -40.16
N TYR A 265 33.91 -43.64 -39.72
CA TYR A 265 32.78 -42.74 -39.88
C TYR A 265 32.45 -42.13 -38.53
N TYR A 266 32.21 -40.83 -38.48
CA TYR A 266 31.90 -40.13 -37.23
C TYR A 266 30.56 -39.41 -37.33
N ARG A 267 29.81 -39.33 -36.23
CA ARG A 267 28.75 -38.32 -36.12
C ARG A 267 29.37 -36.98 -35.72
N ARG A 268 28.73 -35.88 -36.12
CA ARG A 268 29.11 -34.53 -35.68
C ARG A 268 28.69 -34.30 -34.23
N GLU A 269 29.43 -33.45 -33.52
CA GLU A 269 29.06 -32.96 -32.20
C GLU A 269 27.85 -32.03 -32.30
N ARG A 270 26.88 -32.18 -31.39
CA ARG A 270 25.73 -31.29 -31.24
C ARG A 270 25.77 -30.69 -29.82
N PRO A 271 26.66 -29.74 -29.52
CA PRO A 271 26.77 -29.18 -28.17
C PRO A 271 25.51 -28.40 -27.82
N ARG A 272 24.76 -28.78 -26.78
CA ARG A 272 23.46 -28.17 -26.46
C ARG A 272 23.33 -27.80 -24.99
N LEU A 273 23.36 -26.51 -24.69
CA LEU A 273 23.06 -25.99 -23.36
C LEU A 273 21.56 -25.69 -23.28
N ALA A 274 20.86 -26.36 -22.36
CA ALA A 274 19.44 -26.15 -22.15
C ALA A 274 19.21 -24.91 -21.31
N GLU A 275 19.80 -24.84 -20.12
CA GLU A 275 19.47 -23.79 -19.14
C GLU A 275 20.66 -23.39 -18.26
N VAL A 276 20.67 -22.13 -17.85
CA VAL A 276 21.59 -21.55 -16.87
C VAL A 276 20.77 -20.98 -15.71
N HIS A 277 20.99 -21.50 -14.49
CA HIS A 277 20.39 -20.97 -13.27
C HIS A 277 21.42 -20.23 -12.43
N VAL A 278 21.01 -19.13 -11.80
CA VAL A 278 21.84 -18.37 -10.85
C VAL A 278 21.11 -18.28 -9.53
N ASP A 279 21.46 -19.15 -8.59
CA ASP A 279 20.84 -19.15 -7.26
C ASP A 279 21.40 -17.97 -6.45
N ALA A 280 20.54 -17.00 -6.16
CA ALA A 280 20.84 -15.79 -5.43
C ALA A 280 20.13 -15.75 -4.06
N LEU A 281 20.63 -14.89 -3.16
CA LEU A 281 20.15 -14.80 -1.78
C LEU A 281 18.64 -14.52 -1.66
N GLY A 282 18.06 -13.74 -2.58
CA GLY A 282 16.64 -13.44 -2.59
C GLY A 282 16.30 -12.19 -3.39
N ASP A 283 15.05 -11.76 -3.30
CA ASP A 283 14.55 -10.51 -3.86
C ASP A 283 15.11 -9.31 -3.06
N ASN A 284 15.83 -8.39 -3.72
CA ASN A 284 16.26 -7.14 -3.08
C ASN A 284 15.08 -6.15 -2.98
N VAL A 285 14.53 -6.01 -1.79
CA VAL A 285 13.36 -5.15 -1.51
C VAL A 285 13.65 -3.67 -1.80
N VAL A 286 14.87 -3.20 -1.57
CA VAL A 286 15.25 -1.80 -1.87
C VAL A 286 15.12 -1.56 -3.36
N THR A 287 15.77 -2.36 -4.19
CA THR A 287 15.70 -2.20 -5.64
C THR A 287 14.27 -2.38 -6.17
N LEU A 288 13.47 -3.29 -5.61
CA LEU A 288 12.07 -3.48 -6.02
C LEU A 288 11.19 -2.23 -5.82
N THR A 289 11.45 -1.47 -4.75
CA THR A 289 10.60 -0.33 -4.35
C THR A 289 11.11 1.01 -4.87
N GLN A 290 12.44 1.18 -5.01
CA GLN A 290 13.02 2.48 -5.37
C GLN A 290 13.07 2.77 -6.88
N ARG A 291 12.70 1.81 -7.73
CA ARG A 291 12.84 1.91 -9.19
C ARG A 291 11.98 2.97 -9.88
N ILE A 292 10.80 3.25 -9.35
CA ILE A 292 9.80 4.08 -10.04
C ILE A 292 9.45 5.35 -9.20
N LEU A 293 9.84 5.40 -7.92
CA LEU A 293 9.55 6.49 -6.97
C LEU A 293 10.42 7.76 -7.12
N GLN A 294 11.08 8.00 -8.25
CA GLN A 294 11.90 9.22 -8.46
C GLN A 294 11.09 10.48 -8.77
N LYS A 295 10.03 10.75 -7.99
CA LYS A 295 9.31 12.02 -8.01
C LYS A 295 9.02 12.43 -6.56
N SER A 296 9.56 13.59 -6.16
CA SER A 296 9.12 14.43 -5.01
C SER A 296 10.05 14.67 -3.79
N ARG A 297 11.38 14.55 -3.88
CA ARG A 297 12.28 15.16 -2.85
C ARG A 297 13.39 16.06 -3.41
N SER A 298 14.10 16.75 -2.51
CA SER A 298 15.27 17.61 -2.79
C SER A 298 16.22 16.98 -3.82
N PHE A 299 16.70 17.78 -4.78
CA PHE A 299 17.52 17.33 -5.91
C PHE A 299 18.71 16.44 -5.50
N PHE A 300 19.39 16.76 -4.38
CA PHE A 300 20.57 16.01 -3.93
C PHE A 300 20.23 14.70 -3.21
N ASP A 301 19.16 14.64 -2.42
CA ASP A 301 18.76 13.42 -1.70
C ASP A 301 18.22 12.37 -2.70
N ASN A 302 17.51 12.82 -3.73
CA ASN A 302 17.12 11.98 -4.87
C ASN A 302 18.34 11.44 -5.61
N LEU A 303 19.43 12.22 -5.72
CA LEU A 303 20.64 11.78 -6.43
C LEU A 303 21.36 10.66 -5.67
N VAL A 304 21.50 10.77 -4.35
CA VAL A 304 22.15 9.73 -3.54
C VAL A 304 21.32 8.45 -3.56
N LEU A 305 20.00 8.55 -3.34
CA LEU A 305 19.11 7.39 -3.42
C LEU A 305 19.21 6.73 -4.80
N ARG A 306 19.09 7.52 -5.88
CA ARG A 306 19.17 7.02 -7.26
C ARG A 306 20.40 6.15 -7.53
N PHE A 307 21.57 6.48 -6.99
CA PHE A 307 22.81 5.74 -7.26
C PHE A 307 23.19 4.72 -6.18
N THR A 308 22.40 4.58 -5.12
CA THR A 308 22.67 3.61 -4.03
C THR A 308 21.56 2.58 -3.87
N THR A 309 20.49 2.68 -4.67
CA THR A 309 19.32 1.80 -4.62
C THR A 309 18.84 1.37 -6.02
N ASP A 310 19.62 1.62 -7.07
CA ASP A 310 19.25 1.28 -8.46
C ASP A 310 19.46 -0.20 -8.76
N GLY A 311 20.15 -0.93 -7.86
CA GLY A 311 20.46 -2.33 -8.05
C GLY A 311 21.69 -2.56 -8.93
N LEU A 312 22.57 -1.57 -9.10
CA LEU A 312 23.77 -1.68 -9.94
C LEU A 312 25.04 -1.35 -9.14
N LEU A 313 25.99 -2.28 -9.05
CA LEU A 313 27.22 -2.03 -8.26
C LEU A 313 28.14 -0.97 -8.90
N ARG A 314 28.05 -0.81 -10.22
CA ARG A 314 28.88 0.15 -10.98
C ARG A 314 28.53 1.61 -10.69
N THR A 315 27.29 1.87 -10.25
CA THR A 315 26.85 3.17 -9.76
C THR A 315 27.17 3.29 -8.27
N GLY A 316 27.22 4.52 -7.75
CA GLY A 316 27.54 4.76 -6.35
C GLY A 316 28.06 6.15 -6.06
N LEU A 317 27.88 6.60 -4.84
CA LEU A 317 28.26 7.92 -4.38
C LEU A 317 28.93 7.88 -3.00
N THR A 318 29.74 8.91 -2.74
CA THR A 318 30.31 9.18 -1.43
C THR A 318 29.21 9.63 -0.47
N VAL A 319 28.97 8.84 0.58
CA VAL A 319 28.04 9.20 1.64
C VAL A 319 28.70 10.25 2.53
N ARG A 320 27.98 11.34 2.83
CA ARG A 320 28.47 12.40 3.72
C ARG A 320 28.48 11.91 5.17
N LYS A 321 29.43 12.41 5.95
CA LYS A 321 29.48 12.16 7.40
C LYS A 321 28.19 12.71 8.03
N TYR A 322 27.53 11.89 8.84
CA TYR A 322 26.37 12.29 9.62
C TYR A 322 26.73 13.41 10.61
N ASP A 323 25.91 14.46 10.64
CA ASP A 323 26.04 15.59 11.56
C ASP A 323 25.00 15.42 12.68
N PRO A 324 25.39 14.92 13.87
CA PRO A 324 24.45 14.64 14.95
C PRO A 324 23.88 15.92 15.60
N PHE A 325 24.51 17.08 15.40
CA PHE A 325 24.02 18.35 15.98
C PHE A 325 22.91 18.98 15.16
N ARG A 326 22.95 18.78 13.83
CA ARG A 326 21.94 19.30 12.89
C ARG A 326 21.00 18.22 12.36
N ASP A 327 21.17 16.99 12.82
CA ASP A 327 20.47 15.78 12.37
C ASP A 327 20.34 15.69 10.84
N ARG A 328 21.48 15.81 10.15
CA ARG A 328 21.53 15.82 8.69
C ARG A 328 22.62 14.91 8.13
N TYR A 329 22.49 14.58 6.84
CA TYR A 329 23.38 13.71 6.07
C TYR A 329 23.26 12.20 6.34
N GLN A 330 22.15 11.79 6.94
CA GLN A 330 21.67 10.42 6.92
C GLN A 330 21.08 10.07 5.55
N LEU A 331 21.25 8.83 5.12
CA LEU A 331 20.55 8.26 3.97
C LEU A 331 19.31 7.55 4.50
N VAL A 332 18.11 7.97 4.08
CA VAL A 332 16.84 7.35 4.47
C VAL A 332 16.16 6.77 3.24
N VAL A 333 15.95 5.46 3.25
CA VAL A 333 15.20 4.72 2.23
C VAL A 333 13.80 4.44 2.80
N ASP A 334 12.76 5.00 2.19
CA ASP A 334 11.36 4.62 2.46
C ASP A 334 10.94 3.58 1.42
N LEU A 335 10.68 2.35 1.87
CA LEU A 335 10.25 1.25 1.02
C LEU A 335 8.78 1.41 0.56
N GLY A 336 8.06 2.42 1.03
CA GLY A 336 6.65 2.72 0.67
C GLY A 336 5.62 1.79 1.33
N ALA A 337 6.04 0.64 1.82
CA ALA A 337 5.25 -0.34 2.56
C ALA A 337 6.11 -1.05 3.62
N ARG A 338 5.49 -1.91 4.43
CA ARG A 338 6.19 -2.71 5.44
C ARG A 338 6.58 -4.07 4.88
N PHE A 339 7.85 -4.43 4.99
CA PHE A 339 8.40 -5.71 4.53
C PHE A 339 8.99 -6.48 5.70
N TRP A 340 8.85 -7.80 5.69
CA TRP A 340 9.55 -8.68 6.62
C TRP A 340 11.01 -8.77 6.22
N LEU A 341 11.87 -8.08 6.96
CA LEU A 341 13.31 -8.07 6.71
C LEU A 341 14.04 -8.73 7.87
N GLU A 342 15.16 -9.36 7.54
CA GLU A 342 16.08 -9.95 8.51
C GLU A 342 17.55 -9.57 8.24
N ARG A 343 17.81 -8.93 7.10
CA ARG A 343 19.17 -8.71 6.62
C ARG A 343 19.29 -7.49 5.75
N LEU A 344 20.38 -6.75 5.99
CA LEU A 344 20.83 -5.67 5.12
C LEU A 344 22.26 -5.93 4.67
N ARG A 345 22.56 -5.59 3.41
CA ARG A 345 23.93 -5.60 2.86
C ARG A 345 24.27 -4.22 2.31
N LEU A 346 25.47 -3.75 2.63
CA LEU A 346 26.02 -2.50 2.11
C LEU A 346 27.21 -2.86 1.23
N LEU A 347 27.14 -2.49 -0.05
CA LEU A 347 28.14 -2.83 -1.05
C LEU A 347 28.84 -1.57 -1.56
N SER A 348 30.13 -1.71 -1.83
CA SER A 348 30.97 -0.67 -2.42
C SER A 348 31.91 -1.29 -3.45
N ASP A 349 32.07 -0.66 -4.61
CA ASP A 349 33.09 -1.04 -5.60
C ASP A 349 34.51 -0.71 -5.12
N ARG A 350 34.66 0.37 -4.34
CA ARG A 350 35.94 0.83 -3.77
C ARG A 350 35.70 1.77 -2.58
N ALA A 351 36.73 1.94 -1.76
CA ALA A 351 36.78 2.92 -0.66
C ALA A 351 35.49 2.93 0.20
N PRO A 352 35.17 1.79 0.85
CA PRO A 352 33.90 1.53 1.51
C PRO A 352 33.71 2.40 2.75
N LEU A 353 32.53 2.32 3.35
CA LEU A 353 32.25 2.89 4.67
C LEU A 353 33.13 2.22 5.72
N THR A 354 33.88 3.02 6.48
CA THR A 354 34.75 2.54 7.57
C THR A 354 34.07 2.53 8.93
N SER A 355 33.02 3.31 9.11
CA SER A 355 32.16 3.24 10.27
C SER A 355 30.76 3.72 9.93
N TYR A 356 29.75 3.04 10.43
CA TYR A 356 28.36 3.33 10.12
C TYR A 356 27.42 2.92 11.26
N GLN A 357 26.18 3.41 11.21
CA GLN A 357 25.09 2.97 12.07
C GLN A 357 23.83 2.82 11.24
N ILE A 358 23.04 1.79 11.55
CA ILE A 358 21.74 1.55 10.94
C ILE A 358 20.63 1.82 11.95
N ARG A 359 19.52 2.41 11.47
CA ARG A 359 18.28 2.52 12.22
C ARG A 359 17.13 2.04 11.34
N LEU A 360 16.18 1.31 11.92
CA LEU A 360 15.02 0.76 11.23
C LEU A 360 13.73 1.28 11.85
N SER A 361 12.73 1.57 11.03
CA SER A 361 11.38 1.90 11.48
C SER A 361 10.35 1.10 10.67
N ASP A 362 9.29 0.65 11.31
CA ASP A 362 8.11 0.11 10.65
C ASP A 362 7.17 1.22 10.15
N GLY A 363 7.52 2.50 10.35
CA GLY A 363 6.72 3.66 9.99
C GLY A 363 5.69 4.06 11.04
N SER A 364 5.67 3.42 12.22
CA SER A 364 4.92 3.93 13.37
C SER A 364 5.49 5.27 13.85
N LEU A 365 4.60 6.13 14.35
CA LEU A 365 4.93 7.47 14.83
C LEU A 365 4.84 7.53 16.36
N ASN A 366 5.66 8.36 16.99
CA ASN A 366 5.53 8.72 18.40
C ASN A 366 4.48 9.84 18.57
N ALA A 367 4.26 10.29 19.81
CA ALA A 367 3.31 11.36 20.13
C ALA A 367 3.66 12.71 19.47
N ASP A 368 4.93 12.93 19.14
CA ASP A 368 5.42 14.15 18.49
C ASP A 368 5.30 14.09 16.95
N GLY A 369 4.87 12.95 16.40
CA GLY A 369 4.73 12.73 14.96
C GLY A 369 6.02 12.28 14.26
N ASP A 370 7.09 11.98 15.01
CA ASP A 370 8.33 11.43 14.49
C ASP A 370 8.27 9.90 14.38
N PHE A 371 8.98 9.33 13.41
CA PHE A 371 9.09 7.88 13.29
C PHE A 371 9.73 7.24 14.53
N LEU A 372 9.17 6.12 14.98
CA LEU A 372 9.78 5.26 15.99
C LEU A 372 10.90 4.45 15.36
N TRP A 373 12.11 4.61 15.88
CA TRP A 373 13.32 3.97 15.34
C TRP A 373 13.88 2.93 16.30
N THR A 374 14.19 1.75 15.77
CA THR A 374 15.11 0.80 16.40
C THR A 374 16.53 1.12 15.96
N THR A 375 17.38 1.50 16.91
CA THR A 375 18.79 1.84 16.63
C THR A 375 19.68 0.63 16.85
N PHE A 376 20.51 0.31 15.85
CA PHE A 376 21.53 -0.71 15.94
C PHE A 376 22.84 -0.13 16.46
N ASP A 377 23.72 -1.00 16.95
CA ASP A 377 25.04 -0.63 17.41
C ASP A 377 25.84 0.06 16.30
N GLU A 378 26.73 0.97 16.70
CA GLU A 378 27.71 1.54 15.78
C GLU A 378 28.69 0.46 15.33
N ARG A 379 28.95 0.43 14.02
CA ARG A 379 29.81 -0.55 13.39
C ARG A 379 31.11 0.07 12.93
N LEU A 380 32.19 -0.67 13.13
CA LEU A 380 33.52 -0.36 12.64
C LEU A 380 33.93 -1.40 11.58
N ASN A 381 34.30 -0.91 10.40
CA ASN A 381 34.86 -1.67 9.29
C ASN A 381 36.31 -1.21 9.07
N ALA A 382 37.19 -1.53 10.03
CA ALA A 382 38.58 -1.06 10.05
C ALA A 382 39.40 -1.68 8.91
N GLU A 383 39.05 -2.91 8.55
CA GLU A 383 39.64 -3.75 7.52
C GLU A 383 39.21 -3.31 6.11
N ARG A 384 38.24 -2.38 6.00
CA ARG A 384 37.73 -1.82 4.74
C ARG A 384 37.17 -2.89 3.81
N TYR A 385 36.37 -3.78 4.37
CA TYR A 385 35.58 -4.72 3.59
C TYR A 385 34.68 -3.97 2.61
N LEU A 386 34.67 -4.43 1.36
CA LEU A 386 33.86 -3.86 0.27
C LEU A 386 32.38 -4.21 0.41
N GLU A 387 32.09 -5.16 1.29
CA GLU A 387 30.76 -5.57 1.67
C GLU A 387 30.70 -5.80 3.17
N VAL A 388 29.64 -5.29 3.78
CA VAL A 388 29.30 -5.53 5.17
C VAL A 388 27.83 -5.92 5.26
N GLN A 389 27.48 -6.72 6.27
CA GLN A 389 26.16 -7.27 6.45
C GLN A 389 25.69 -7.04 7.89
N GLU A 390 24.43 -6.61 8.03
CA GLU A 390 23.71 -6.61 9.29
C GLU A 390 22.62 -7.68 9.24
N THR A 391 22.55 -8.50 10.29
CA THR A 391 21.51 -9.53 10.45
C THR A 391 20.77 -9.32 11.75
N PHE A 392 19.47 -9.62 11.74
CA PHE A 392 18.58 -9.44 12.87
C PHE A 392 17.38 -10.38 12.76
N SER A 393 16.67 -10.56 13.87
CA SER A 393 15.44 -11.35 13.86
C SER A 393 14.40 -10.75 12.89
N PRO A 394 13.74 -11.57 12.05
CA PRO A 394 12.75 -11.12 11.08
C PRO A 394 11.74 -10.16 11.69
N ARG A 395 11.55 -9.00 11.07
CA ARG A 395 10.66 -7.94 11.58
C ARG A 395 10.12 -7.07 10.45
N PRO A 396 8.94 -6.44 10.64
CA PRO A 396 8.42 -5.47 9.67
C PRO A 396 9.30 -4.22 9.65
N VAL A 397 9.67 -3.79 8.46
CA VAL A 397 10.48 -2.58 8.21
C VAL A 397 9.88 -1.82 7.03
N ARG A 398 9.74 -0.51 7.18
CA ARG A 398 9.37 0.41 6.11
C ARG A 398 10.49 1.39 5.81
N LEU A 399 11.13 1.94 6.84
CA LEU A 399 12.24 2.89 6.68
C LEU A 399 13.55 2.27 7.11
N ILE A 400 14.58 2.46 6.28
CA ILE A 400 15.97 2.12 6.56
C ILE A 400 16.77 3.41 6.58
N GLU A 401 17.40 3.73 7.71
CA GLU A 401 18.30 4.87 7.84
C GLU A 401 19.74 4.38 8.01
N LEU A 402 20.63 4.90 7.17
CA LEU A 402 22.07 4.67 7.22
C LEU A 402 22.78 5.98 7.57
N ARG A 403 23.59 5.94 8.63
CA ARG A 403 24.46 7.02 9.06
C ARG A 403 25.89 6.64 8.83
N ARG A 404 26.62 7.45 8.04
CA ARG A 404 28.07 7.34 7.97
C ARG A 404 28.69 8.03 9.19
N LEU A 405 29.46 7.28 9.97
CA LEU A 405 30.20 7.79 11.12
C LEU A 405 31.67 8.08 10.74
N ASN A 406 32.42 8.71 11.65
CA ASN A 406 33.87 8.88 11.52
C ASN A 406 34.59 8.48 12.82
N LEU A 407 34.49 7.20 13.20
CA LEU A 407 35.06 6.70 14.45
C LEU A 407 36.60 6.58 14.41
N LEU A 408 37.19 6.48 13.21
CA LEU A 408 38.64 6.38 13.01
C LEU A 408 39.36 7.74 12.89
N ASN A 409 38.61 8.85 12.89
CA ASN A 409 39.12 10.22 12.85
C ASN A 409 40.15 10.50 11.73
N ASP A 410 39.88 10.00 10.52
CA ASP A 410 40.74 10.15 9.34
C ASP A 410 40.00 10.91 8.23
N GLU A 411 40.08 12.25 8.27
CA GLU A 411 39.31 13.13 7.39
C GLU A 411 39.83 13.19 5.94
N TRP A 412 41.08 12.79 5.68
CA TRP A 412 41.72 12.98 4.37
C TRP A 412 41.61 11.76 3.43
N TYR A 413 41.38 10.55 3.94
CA TYR A 413 41.45 9.30 3.14
C TYR A 413 40.16 8.48 3.07
N LEU A 414 39.11 8.85 3.81
CA LEU A 414 37.89 8.06 3.90
C LEU A 414 36.77 8.68 3.06
N SER A 415 36.66 8.29 1.79
CA SER A 415 35.54 8.74 0.95
C SER A 415 34.21 8.12 1.37
N GLY A 416 34.19 6.91 1.95
CA GLY A 416 32.95 6.26 2.39
C GLY A 416 31.95 6.13 1.24
N LYS A 417 32.38 5.51 0.13
CA LYS A 417 31.51 5.28 -1.03
C LYS A 417 30.54 4.14 -0.72
N LEU A 418 29.28 4.35 -1.07
CA LEU A 418 28.25 3.32 -1.12
C LEU A 418 27.85 3.15 -2.57
N SER A 419 27.87 1.91 -3.06
CA SER A 419 27.37 1.55 -4.38
C SER A 419 25.94 1.03 -4.31
N GLU A 420 25.62 0.20 -3.31
CA GLU A 420 24.26 -0.34 -3.17
C GLU A 420 23.93 -0.62 -1.70
N ILE A 421 22.70 -0.34 -1.29
CA ILE A 421 22.08 -0.91 -0.09
C ILE A 421 21.02 -1.93 -0.49
N GLN A 422 21.16 -3.15 0.01
CA GLN A 422 20.26 -4.26 -0.29
C GLN A 422 19.55 -4.72 0.98
N ALA A 423 18.29 -5.10 0.85
CA ALA A 423 17.46 -5.57 1.95
C ALA A 423 16.75 -6.87 1.59
N TYR A 424 16.82 -7.83 2.51
CA TYR A 424 16.33 -9.18 2.29
C TYR A 424 15.49 -9.71 3.45
N GLY A 425 14.55 -10.57 3.10
CA GLY A 425 13.73 -11.37 3.99
C GLY A 425 12.74 -12.19 3.17
N GLU A 426 11.76 -12.79 3.86
CA GLU A 426 10.79 -13.68 3.24
C GLU A 426 9.38 -13.35 3.71
N GLY A 427 8.42 -13.43 2.79
CA GLY A 427 7.00 -13.33 3.09
C GLY A 427 6.27 -12.27 2.29
N TYR A 428 4.95 -12.27 2.44
CA TYR A 428 4.08 -11.24 1.90
C TYR A 428 4.38 -9.87 2.53
N VAL A 429 4.33 -8.81 1.71
CA VAL A 429 4.39 -7.42 2.20
C VAL A 429 3.38 -7.26 3.34
N SER A 430 3.85 -6.82 4.50
CA SER A 430 3.12 -6.83 5.76
C SER A 430 1.95 -5.83 5.76
N ASP A 431 2.04 -4.74 5.00
CA ASP A 431 1.07 -3.66 5.00
C ASP A 431 1.08 -2.94 3.65
N VAL A 432 0.01 -3.14 2.86
CA VAL A 432 -0.17 -2.56 1.54
C VAL A 432 -1.40 -1.67 1.56
N ILE A 433 -1.25 -0.42 1.14
CA ILE A 433 -2.35 0.54 0.98
C ILE A 433 -2.58 0.79 -0.51
N LEU A 434 -3.81 0.58 -0.94
CA LEU A 434 -4.32 0.89 -2.27
C LEU A 434 -5.25 2.09 -2.16
N THR A 435 -5.03 3.15 -2.93
CA THR A 435 -5.93 4.31 -3.01
C THR A 435 -6.54 4.37 -4.40
N SER A 436 -7.86 4.48 -4.50
CA SER A 436 -8.53 4.60 -5.79
C SER A 436 -8.13 5.90 -6.49
N PRO A 437 -8.16 5.95 -7.83
CA PRO A 437 -8.29 7.21 -8.54
C PRO A 437 -9.52 7.97 -8.06
N LEU A 438 -9.56 9.27 -8.33
CA LEU A 438 -10.69 10.11 -7.96
C LEU A 438 -11.96 9.64 -8.68
N ILE A 439 -12.97 9.26 -7.89
CA ILE A 439 -14.28 8.86 -8.41
C ILE A 439 -15.09 10.14 -8.59
N LYS A 440 -15.36 10.53 -9.85
CA LYS A 440 -16.10 11.75 -10.18
C LYS A 440 -17.50 11.39 -10.68
N PHE A 441 -18.52 11.92 -10.02
CA PHE A 441 -19.91 11.79 -10.43
C PHE A 441 -20.30 12.94 -11.37
N ASP A 442 -21.31 12.72 -12.22
CA ASP A 442 -21.79 13.75 -13.17
C ASP A 442 -22.55 14.88 -12.45
N SER A 443 -23.24 14.52 -11.38
CA SER A 443 -23.94 15.41 -10.46
C SER A 443 -23.52 15.10 -9.01
N ARG A 444 -24.18 15.74 -8.03
CA ARG A 444 -24.13 15.24 -6.66
C ARG A 444 -24.82 13.89 -6.63
N GLU A 445 -24.13 12.88 -6.13
CA GLU A 445 -24.64 11.52 -6.01
C GLU A 445 -24.63 11.10 -4.55
N MET A 446 -25.66 10.37 -4.14
CA MET A 446 -25.71 9.77 -2.82
C MET A 446 -25.05 8.39 -2.88
N VAL A 447 -23.86 8.28 -2.31
CA VAL A 447 -23.24 6.99 -2.04
C VAL A 447 -23.92 6.38 -0.82
N THR A 448 -24.44 5.17 -0.96
CA THR A 448 -25.33 4.52 0.02
C THR A 448 -24.66 3.35 0.73
N SER A 449 -23.86 2.54 0.04
CA SER A 449 -23.18 1.39 0.61
C SER A 449 -21.74 1.25 0.12
N VAL A 450 -20.94 0.52 0.89
CA VAL A 450 -19.64 0.00 0.50
C VAL A 450 -19.64 -1.51 0.70
N ASP A 451 -19.40 -2.24 -0.38
CA ASP A 451 -19.34 -3.69 -0.38
C ASP A 451 -18.04 -4.16 -1.05
N TRP A 452 -17.46 -5.27 -0.59
CA TRP A 452 -16.23 -5.82 -1.17
C TRP A 452 -16.14 -7.33 -1.04
N GLU A 453 -15.39 -7.96 -1.93
CA GLU A 453 -15.19 -9.40 -1.95
C GLU A 453 -13.69 -9.70 -1.91
N GLY A 454 -13.27 -10.62 -1.05
CA GLY A 454 -11.87 -11.00 -0.86
C GLY A 454 -11.71 -12.03 0.26
N ASP A 455 -10.53 -12.65 0.33
CA ASP A 455 -10.22 -13.63 1.37
C ASP A 455 -9.42 -12.98 2.50
N VAL A 456 -9.83 -13.20 3.74
CA VAL A 456 -9.15 -12.70 4.93
C VAL A 456 -8.85 -13.86 5.89
N PRO A 457 -7.78 -14.65 5.63
CA PRO A 457 -7.38 -15.74 6.53
C PRO A 457 -6.99 -15.23 7.92
N ALA A 458 -7.07 -16.11 8.93
CA ALA A 458 -6.60 -15.80 10.27
C ALA A 458 -5.12 -15.33 10.27
N GLY A 459 -4.85 -14.23 10.98
CA GLY A 459 -3.54 -13.55 10.98
C GLY A 459 -3.36 -12.47 9.91
N THR A 460 -4.43 -12.12 9.19
CA THR A 460 -4.45 -11.06 8.17
C THR A 460 -5.63 -10.11 8.40
N SER A 461 -5.63 -8.95 7.74
CA SER A 461 -6.77 -8.02 7.77
C SER A 461 -6.93 -7.29 6.45
N LEU A 462 -8.18 -7.04 6.06
CA LEU A 462 -8.56 -6.14 4.97
C LEU A 462 -9.40 -5.01 5.56
N GLU A 463 -8.92 -3.77 5.46
CA GLU A 463 -9.63 -2.57 5.92
C GLU A 463 -9.99 -1.72 4.71
N ILE A 464 -11.25 -1.31 4.60
CA ILE A 464 -11.68 -0.29 3.64
C ILE A 464 -11.88 1.02 4.41
N ARG A 465 -11.62 2.15 3.77
CA ARG A 465 -11.97 3.50 4.23
C ARG A 465 -12.43 4.34 3.05
N THR A 466 -13.26 5.32 3.30
CA THR A 466 -13.75 6.24 2.28
C THR A 466 -13.58 7.69 2.71
N ARG A 467 -13.56 8.60 1.76
CA ARG A 467 -13.76 10.03 1.97
C ARG A 467 -14.41 10.64 0.74
N SER A 468 -15.02 11.79 0.91
CA SER A 468 -15.80 12.45 -0.15
C SER A 468 -15.70 13.98 -0.03
N GLY A 469 -16.00 14.68 -1.11
CA GLY A 469 -15.94 16.15 -1.17
C GLY A 469 -16.38 16.70 -2.53
N ASP A 470 -16.49 18.02 -2.62
CA ASP A 470 -17.02 18.71 -3.80
C ASP A 470 -15.97 19.54 -4.56
N ARG A 471 -14.80 19.84 -3.97
CA ARG A 471 -13.79 20.74 -4.55
C ARG A 471 -12.41 20.11 -4.63
N LEU A 472 -11.66 20.46 -5.69
CA LEU A 472 -10.27 20.05 -5.89
C LEU A 472 -9.39 21.28 -6.05
N ILE A 473 -8.16 21.19 -5.54
CA ILE A 473 -7.09 22.11 -5.88
C ILE A 473 -6.40 21.55 -7.12
N GLN A 474 -6.21 22.39 -8.13
CA GLN A 474 -5.48 22.05 -9.35
C GLN A 474 -4.06 22.60 -9.27
N ILE A 475 -3.08 21.71 -9.27
CA ILE A 475 -1.65 22.06 -9.26
C ILE A 475 -1.08 21.76 -10.65
N PRO A 476 -0.73 22.79 -11.45
CA PRO A 476 -0.13 22.59 -12.75
C PRO A 476 1.37 22.24 -12.63
N HIS A 477 1.77 21.14 -13.24
CA HIS A 477 3.16 20.74 -13.44
C HIS A 477 3.59 21.04 -14.88
N PHE A 478 4.53 21.97 -15.04
CA PHE A 478 5.02 22.40 -16.35
C PHE A 478 6.19 21.52 -16.78
N LEU A 479 6.05 20.79 -17.90
CA LEU A 479 7.09 19.89 -18.39
C LEU A 479 7.82 20.50 -19.60
N ASN A 480 9.11 20.26 -19.73
CA ASN A 480 9.84 20.50 -20.97
C ASN A 480 9.57 19.39 -22.00
N ARG A 481 10.07 19.53 -23.23
CA ARG A 481 9.91 18.50 -24.28
C ARG A 481 10.49 17.12 -23.89
N ALA A 482 11.49 17.08 -23.01
CA ALA A 482 12.06 15.84 -22.49
C ALA A 482 11.24 15.22 -21.33
N GLY A 483 10.10 15.81 -20.97
CA GLY A 483 9.23 15.33 -19.90
C GLY A 483 9.72 15.67 -18.49
N SER A 484 10.75 16.51 -18.34
CA SER A 484 11.23 16.97 -17.03
C SER A 484 10.43 18.16 -16.55
N GLU A 485 10.11 18.18 -15.26
CA GLU A 485 9.40 19.29 -14.62
C GLU A 485 10.29 20.53 -14.49
N ILE A 486 9.74 21.68 -14.85
CA ILE A 486 10.37 23.00 -14.82
C ILE A 486 9.41 24.02 -14.21
N SER A 487 9.91 25.19 -13.81
CA SER A 487 9.03 26.26 -13.34
C SER A 487 8.18 26.84 -14.47
N GLU A 488 6.99 27.32 -14.13
CA GLU A 488 6.09 28.05 -15.04
C GLU A 488 6.82 29.16 -15.81
N ALA A 489 7.54 30.03 -15.09
CA ALA A 489 8.29 31.13 -15.69
C ALA A 489 9.40 30.66 -16.66
N LEU A 490 9.97 29.47 -16.46
CA LEU A 490 10.93 28.89 -17.41
C LEU A 490 10.20 28.30 -18.62
N TRP A 491 9.08 27.62 -18.39
CA TRP A 491 8.25 27.02 -19.42
C TRP A 491 7.69 28.06 -20.41
N GLU A 492 7.18 29.19 -19.90
CA GLU A 492 6.67 30.31 -20.70
C GLU A 492 7.74 30.94 -21.61
N ARG A 493 9.01 30.90 -21.17
CA ARG A 493 10.15 31.45 -21.92
C ARG A 493 10.71 30.48 -22.95
N LEU A 494 10.36 29.20 -22.87
CA LEU A 494 10.79 28.22 -23.87
C LEU A 494 10.08 28.46 -25.21
N PRO A 495 10.78 28.30 -26.34
CA PRO A 495 10.10 28.24 -27.63
C PRO A 495 9.04 27.13 -27.63
N ALA A 496 7.89 27.33 -28.28
CA ALA A 496 6.79 26.37 -28.30
C ALA A 496 7.21 24.93 -28.70
N LYS A 497 8.26 24.78 -29.52
CA LYS A 497 8.83 23.48 -29.91
C LYS A 497 9.58 22.74 -28.80
N GLN A 498 9.83 23.38 -27.66
CA GLN A 498 10.55 22.86 -26.49
C GLN A 498 9.68 22.81 -25.23
N GLN A 499 8.47 23.39 -25.28
CA GLN A 499 7.44 23.22 -24.27
C GLN A 499 6.89 21.79 -24.35
N GLY A 500 6.94 21.08 -23.22
CA GLY A 500 6.19 19.84 -23.03
C GLY A 500 4.78 20.14 -22.50
N PRO A 501 3.95 19.11 -22.33
CA PRO A 501 2.58 19.28 -21.83
C PRO A 501 2.58 19.81 -20.39
N VAL A 502 1.54 20.58 -20.04
CA VAL A 502 1.22 20.91 -18.65
C VAL A 502 0.36 19.78 -18.10
N ARG A 503 0.83 19.11 -17.04
CA ARG A 503 0.08 18.06 -16.35
C ARG A 503 -0.59 18.67 -15.12
N VAL A 504 -1.91 18.62 -15.03
CA VAL A 504 -2.63 19.09 -13.84
C VAL A 504 -2.78 17.94 -12.85
N GLU A 505 -2.23 18.11 -11.66
CA GLU A 505 -2.48 17.24 -10.51
C GLU A 505 -3.68 17.78 -9.75
N GLU A 506 -4.67 16.93 -9.50
CA GLU A 506 -5.87 17.28 -8.77
C GLU A 506 -5.80 16.67 -7.37
N ILE A 507 -5.81 17.52 -6.35
CA ILE A 507 -5.79 17.08 -4.96
C ILE A 507 -7.05 17.53 -4.23
N PRO A 508 -7.57 16.72 -3.29
CA PRO A 508 -8.63 17.14 -2.37
C PRO A 508 -8.31 18.46 -1.66
N ASP A 509 -9.24 19.42 -1.71
CA ASP A 509 -9.17 20.65 -0.90
C ASP A 509 -9.64 20.39 0.55
N THR A 510 -9.62 21.42 1.39
CA THR A 510 -10.10 21.50 2.77
C THR A 510 -11.59 21.15 2.96
N ASP A 511 -12.40 21.19 1.91
CA ASP A 511 -13.82 20.79 1.91
C ASP A 511 -14.02 19.27 2.06
N TRP A 512 -13.01 18.48 1.71
CA TRP A 512 -13.13 17.03 1.78
C TRP A 512 -13.14 16.53 3.22
N SER A 513 -13.97 15.51 3.47
CA SER A 513 -13.95 14.81 4.75
C SER A 513 -12.56 14.21 5.04
N LEU A 514 -12.27 14.00 6.32
CA LEU A 514 -11.24 13.03 6.71
C LEU A 514 -11.62 11.64 6.20
N TRP A 515 -10.64 10.72 6.21
CA TRP A 515 -10.93 9.31 6.00
C TRP A 515 -11.89 8.81 7.07
N SER A 516 -12.88 8.02 6.66
CA SER A 516 -13.80 7.33 7.56
C SER A 516 -13.03 6.40 8.51
N GLU A 517 -13.70 5.99 9.58
CA GLU A 517 -13.26 4.80 10.31
C GLU A 517 -13.21 3.58 9.36
N PRO A 518 -12.38 2.58 9.66
CA PRO A 518 -12.37 1.33 8.90
C PRO A 518 -13.75 0.67 8.89
N TYR A 519 -14.21 0.27 7.71
CA TYR A 519 -15.38 -0.59 7.60
C TYR A 519 -15.06 -1.97 8.17
N LEU A 520 -15.72 -2.37 9.27
CA LEU A 520 -15.55 -3.69 9.89
C LEU A 520 -16.30 -4.79 9.14
N ALA A 521 -17.35 -4.42 8.41
CA ALA A 521 -18.13 -5.26 7.53
C ALA A 521 -18.71 -4.40 6.39
N GLN A 522 -19.21 -5.06 5.36
CA GLN A 522 -20.01 -4.40 4.31
C GLN A 522 -21.20 -3.68 4.94
N GLY A 523 -21.57 -2.51 4.41
CA GLY A 523 -22.62 -1.72 5.04
C GLY A 523 -22.75 -0.30 4.51
N PRO A 524 -23.44 0.58 5.27
CA PRO A 524 -23.74 1.94 4.83
C PRO A 524 -22.46 2.77 4.68
N PHE A 525 -22.46 3.65 3.69
CA PHE A 525 -21.37 4.59 3.44
C PHE A 525 -21.17 5.53 4.65
N GLN A 526 -19.93 5.64 5.12
CA GLN A 526 -19.58 6.36 6.36
C GLN A 526 -19.01 7.77 6.14
N SER A 527 -18.81 8.19 4.89
CA SER A 527 -18.36 9.56 4.58
C SER A 527 -19.56 10.44 4.21
N PRO A 528 -19.43 11.78 4.31
CA PRO A 528 -20.52 12.69 3.97
C PRO A 528 -21.06 12.46 2.55
N SER A 529 -22.38 12.47 2.42
CA SER A 529 -23.11 12.15 1.20
C SER A 529 -24.43 12.93 1.18
N PRO A 530 -24.85 13.51 0.04
CA PRO A 530 -24.30 13.37 -1.32
C PRO A 530 -23.08 14.27 -1.56
N ARG A 531 -22.20 13.86 -2.49
CA ARG A 531 -21.02 14.63 -2.93
C ARG A 531 -20.80 14.44 -4.42
N ARG A 532 -19.99 15.32 -5.03
CA ARG A 532 -19.58 15.20 -6.44
C ARG A 532 -18.45 14.20 -6.64
N MET A 533 -17.70 13.89 -5.58
CA MET A 533 -16.55 13.02 -5.67
C MET A 533 -16.35 12.15 -4.44
N ALA A 534 -15.71 11.00 -4.65
CA ALA A 534 -15.31 10.08 -3.60
C ALA A 534 -13.90 9.51 -3.83
N LEU A 535 -13.28 9.06 -2.75
CA LEU A 535 -12.06 8.28 -2.73
C LEU A 535 -12.23 7.07 -1.83
N ILE A 536 -11.57 5.98 -2.21
CA ILE A 536 -11.60 4.71 -1.48
C ILE A 536 -10.16 4.32 -1.19
N GLN A 537 -9.92 3.83 0.01
CA GLN A 537 -8.66 3.24 0.41
C GLN A 537 -8.90 1.80 0.86
N ALA A 538 -8.14 0.87 0.31
CA ALA A 538 -8.12 -0.53 0.74
C ALA A 538 -6.74 -0.83 1.32
N ARG A 539 -6.69 -1.35 2.56
CA ARG A 539 -5.45 -1.69 3.25
C ARG A 539 -5.43 -3.18 3.57
N LEU A 540 -4.46 -3.88 2.99
CA LEU A 540 -4.24 -5.31 3.17
C LEU A 540 -3.04 -5.49 4.10
N ARG A 541 -3.24 -6.15 5.24
CA ARG A 541 -2.18 -6.41 6.21
C ARG A 541 -2.03 -7.89 6.49
N THR A 542 -0.79 -8.28 6.80
CA THR A 542 -0.48 -9.58 7.36
C THR A 542 0.42 -9.45 8.59
N PHE A 543 0.06 -10.20 9.62
CA PHE A 543 0.81 -10.36 10.86
C PHE A 543 1.60 -11.69 10.87
N GLN A 544 1.49 -12.48 9.80
CA GLN A 544 2.20 -13.75 9.60
C GLN A 544 2.83 -13.76 8.20
N PRO A 545 4.16 -13.79 8.06
CA PRO A 545 4.85 -13.58 6.77
C PRO A 545 4.34 -14.46 5.62
N LEU A 546 3.93 -15.69 5.89
CA LEU A 546 3.51 -16.66 4.86
C LEU A 546 2.00 -16.70 4.59
N ARG A 547 1.24 -15.72 5.08
CA ARG A 547 -0.21 -15.58 4.81
C ARG A 547 -0.53 -14.19 4.29
N THR A 548 -1.57 -14.09 3.48
CA THR A 548 -2.02 -12.81 2.93
C THR A 548 -3.54 -12.73 2.84
N ALA A 549 -4.07 -11.51 3.03
CA ALA A 549 -5.42 -11.18 2.59
C ALA A 549 -5.43 -10.89 1.09
N THR A 550 -6.61 -10.98 0.48
CA THR A 550 -6.85 -10.63 -0.93
C THR A 550 -8.09 -9.75 -1.05
N ILE A 551 -8.19 -9.01 -2.16
CA ILE A 551 -9.41 -8.33 -2.58
C ILE A 551 -9.59 -8.55 -4.07
N ARG A 552 -10.80 -8.91 -4.50
CA ARG A 552 -11.13 -9.13 -5.92
C ARG A 552 -12.13 -8.10 -6.45
N ARG A 553 -13.04 -7.64 -5.59
CA ARG A 553 -14.11 -6.71 -5.99
C ARG A 553 -14.40 -5.69 -4.92
N LEU A 554 -14.72 -4.47 -5.34
CA LEU A 554 -15.25 -3.43 -4.48
C LEU A 554 -16.37 -2.69 -5.22
N THR A 555 -17.47 -2.42 -4.52
CA THR A 555 -18.61 -1.68 -5.06
C THR A 555 -19.07 -0.58 -4.13
N LEU A 556 -19.41 0.58 -4.71
CA LEU A 556 -20.17 1.63 -4.04
C LEU A 556 -21.60 1.61 -4.55
N GLY A 557 -22.59 1.52 -3.67
CA GLY A 557 -23.99 1.69 -4.04
C GLY A 557 -24.31 3.16 -4.30
N LEU A 558 -24.99 3.48 -5.41
CA LEU A 558 -25.40 4.84 -5.76
C LEU A 558 -26.92 4.97 -5.75
N ALA A 559 -27.39 6.12 -5.32
CA ALA A 559 -28.77 6.55 -5.44
C ALA A 559 -28.82 8.06 -5.72
N PRO A 560 -29.86 8.55 -6.42
CA PRO A 560 -30.06 9.98 -6.53
C PRO A 560 -30.23 10.60 -5.13
N PRO A 561 -29.77 11.84 -4.90
CA PRO A 561 -30.03 12.56 -3.66
C PRO A 561 -31.55 12.69 -3.46
N LEU A 562 -31.99 12.76 -2.20
CA LEU A 562 -33.39 13.07 -1.87
C LEU A 562 -33.77 14.48 -2.31
N ILE A 563 -32.81 15.40 -2.25
CA ILE A 563 -32.94 16.77 -2.74
C ILE A 563 -31.55 17.27 -3.21
N ASP A 564 -31.47 18.00 -4.33
CA ASP A 564 -30.18 18.43 -4.92
C ASP A 564 -29.34 19.32 -3.98
N LEU A 565 -29.99 20.27 -3.31
CA LEU A 565 -29.37 21.16 -2.33
C LEU A 565 -30.08 21.08 -0.98
N ALA A 566 -29.31 20.82 0.08
CA ALA A 566 -29.76 20.97 1.45
C ALA A 566 -28.64 21.62 2.27
N VAL A 567 -28.86 22.86 2.70
CA VAL A 567 -27.91 23.62 3.51
C VAL A 567 -28.59 24.16 4.76
N ALA A 568 -27.87 24.15 5.87
CA ALA A 568 -28.38 24.65 7.12
C ALA A 568 -27.34 25.45 7.91
N GLU A 569 -27.84 26.29 8.80
CA GLU A 569 -27.01 27.06 9.72
C GLU A 569 -27.71 27.31 11.05
N VAL A 570 -26.92 27.40 12.13
CA VAL A 570 -27.43 27.53 13.51
C VAL A 570 -26.98 28.84 14.15
N THR A 571 -27.85 29.41 14.98
CA THR A 571 -27.57 30.60 15.79
C THR A 571 -28.15 30.45 17.20
N PRO A 572 -27.53 31.02 18.25
CA PRO A 572 -26.20 31.63 18.28
C PRO A 572 -25.07 30.59 18.23
N THR A 573 -23.92 30.95 17.65
CA THR A 573 -22.75 30.04 17.53
C THR A 573 -21.66 30.25 18.58
N ARG A 574 -21.76 31.29 19.41
CA ARG A 574 -20.74 31.67 20.41
C ARG A 574 -21.38 32.21 21.69
N ARG A 575 -20.57 32.32 22.75
CA ARG A 575 -20.98 32.79 24.09
C ARG A 575 -22.11 31.94 24.67
N ILE A 576 -21.89 30.63 24.62
CA ILE A 576 -22.80 29.61 25.12
C ILE A 576 -22.26 29.09 26.44
N ASP A 577 -23.07 29.20 27.48
CA ASP A 577 -22.76 28.68 28.80
C ASP A 577 -22.96 27.15 28.78
N PRO A 578 -21.91 26.35 28.97
CA PRO A 578 -22.02 24.90 28.92
C PRO A 578 -22.89 24.34 30.06
N GLY A 579 -23.62 23.26 29.77
CA GLY A 579 -24.50 22.56 30.71
C GLY A 579 -25.76 23.32 31.14
N LEU A 580 -26.01 24.51 30.58
CA LEU A 580 -27.24 25.26 30.79
C LEU A 580 -28.11 25.20 29.54
N GLU A 581 -29.42 25.07 29.75
CA GLU A 581 -30.38 25.10 28.66
C GLU A 581 -30.38 26.48 27.97
N ARG A 582 -30.38 26.46 26.64
CA ARG A 582 -30.40 27.66 25.82
C ARG A 582 -31.22 27.46 24.56
N ASP A 583 -31.87 28.53 24.13
CA ASP A 583 -32.61 28.57 22.88
C ASP A 583 -31.63 28.74 21.69
N PHE A 584 -31.80 27.88 20.70
CA PHE A 584 -31.14 27.92 19.41
C PHE A 584 -32.19 28.02 18.30
N THR A 585 -31.79 28.67 17.21
CA THR A 585 -32.54 28.70 15.97
C THR A 585 -31.68 28.12 14.87
N LEU A 586 -32.23 27.18 14.12
CA LEU A 586 -31.60 26.57 12.97
C LEU A 586 -32.44 26.83 11.73
N TYR A 587 -31.79 27.27 10.67
CA TYR A 587 -32.42 27.52 9.38
C TYR A 587 -31.98 26.43 8.42
N LEU A 588 -32.93 25.80 7.73
CA LEU A 588 -32.70 24.83 6.67
C LEU A 588 -33.27 25.39 5.38
N HIS A 589 -32.43 25.48 4.37
CA HIS A 589 -32.83 25.78 3.01
C HIS A 589 -32.62 24.54 2.15
N VAL A 590 -33.66 24.18 1.41
CA VAL A 590 -33.61 23.08 0.46
C VAL A 590 -34.04 23.58 -0.91
N ASP A 591 -33.36 23.12 -1.95
CA ASP A 591 -33.70 23.39 -3.34
C ASP A 591 -33.64 22.08 -4.12
N GLY A 592 -34.76 21.75 -4.74
CA GLY A 592 -34.99 20.47 -5.39
C GLY A 592 -35.14 20.57 -6.90
N GLN A 593 -34.75 19.52 -7.60
CA GLN A 593 -35.06 19.31 -9.01
C GLN A 593 -36.40 18.57 -9.19
N PRO A 594 -37.07 18.67 -10.35
CA PRO A 594 -38.38 18.05 -10.59
C PRO A 594 -38.43 16.52 -10.39
N ASP A 595 -37.29 15.84 -10.52
CA ASP A 595 -37.16 14.39 -10.39
C ASP A 595 -36.62 13.95 -9.02
N ASP A 596 -36.42 14.89 -8.09
CA ASP A 596 -35.93 14.58 -6.75
C ASP A 596 -36.95 13.73 -5.97
N PRO A 597 -36.53 12.62 -5.33
CA PRO A 597 -37.43 11.74 -4.58
C PRO A 597 -38.12 12.42 -3.38
N GLY A 598 -37.57 13.52 -2.88
CA GLY A 598 -38.04 14.22 -1.70
C GLY A 598 -37.77 13.48 -0.39
N PHE A 599 -38.25 14.07 0.70
CA PHE A 599 -38.12 13.53 2.06
C PHE A 599 -39.38 13.82 2.86
N SER A 600 -39.70 12.96 3.84
CA SER A 600 -40.90 13.12 4.70
C SER A 600 -40.54 13.40 6.15
N GLN A 601 -39.26 13.22 6.53
CA GLN A 601 -38.82 13.42 7.90
C GLN A 601 -37.45 14.10 7.93
N ILE A 602 -37.25 14.95 8.94
CA ILE A 602 -35.99 15.61 9.26
C ILE A 602 -35.56 15.11 10.63
N SER A 603 -34.37 14.53 10.73
CA SER A 603 -33.76 14.13 12.00
C SER A 603 -32.75 15.19 12.42
N LEU A 604 -32.99 15.87 13.54
CA LEU A 604 -32.04 16.79 14.16
C LEU A 604 -31.32 16.09 15.31
N ARG A 605 -29.99 16.08 15.28
CA ARG A 605 -29.13 15.44 16.28
C ARG A 605 -28.08 16.42 16.81
N SER A 606 -27.65 16.19 18.04
CA SER A 606 -26.50 16.88 18.64
C SER A 606 -25.32 15.91 18.79
N SER A 607 -24.09 16.42 18.65
CA SER A 607 -22.87 15.64 18.95
C SER A 607 -22.68 15.35 20.45
N ALA A 608 -23.55 15.89 21.31
CA ALA A 608 -23.66 15.57 22.72
C ALA A 608 -25.05 14.99 23.03
N SER A 609 -25.13 14.05 23.97
CA SER A 609 -26.43 13.51 24.43
C SER A 609 -27.14 14.55 25.29
N ALA A 610 -28.04 15.32 24.70
CA ALA A 610 -28.85 16.31 25.41
C ALA A 610 -30.29 16.25 24.89
N PRO A 611 -31.31 16.40 25.75
CA PRO A 611 -32.68 16.58 25.27
C PRO A 611 -32.77 17.80 24.33
N ILE A 612 -33.47 17.64 23.21
CA ILE A 612 -33.79 18.73 22.29
C ILE A 612 -35.30 18.99 22.36
N GLU A 613 -35.68 20.08 23.02
CA GLU A 613 -37.08 20.52 23.09
C GLU A 613 -37.38 21.46 21.93
N VAL A 614 -38.18 21.01 20.95
CA VAL A 614 -38.59 21.87 19.82
C VAL A 614 -39.67 22.85 20.27
N THR A 615 -39.33 24.14 20.31
CA THR A 615 -40.22 25.22 20.77
C THR A 615 -41.04 25.85 19.65
N GLY A 616 -40.61 25.71 18.40
CA GLY A 616 -41.39 26.16 17.24
C GLY A 616 -40.75 25.81 15.91
N VAL A 617 -41.58 25.57 14.89
CA VAL A 617 -41.12 25.40 13.51
C VAL A 617 -41.94 26.30 12.59
N ARG A 618 -41.26 27.11 11.79
CA ARG A 618 -41.89 28.01 10.79
C ARG A 618 -41.35 27.74 9.39
N PHE A 619 -42.17 28.01 8.38
CA PHE A 619 -41.85 27.79 6.98
C PHE A 619 -42.23 29.00 6.13
N GLY A 620 -41.29 29.51 5.34
CA GLY A 620 -41.53 30.65 4.46
C GLY A 620 -40.26 31.17 3.80
N SER A 621 -40.41 32.26 3.05
CA SER A 621 -39.29 33.07 2.56
C SER A 621 -38.62 33.85 3.70
N ASP A 622 -37.41 34.33 3.46
CA ASP A 622 -36.68 35.20 4.40
C ASP A 622 -37.50 36.41 4.86
N ASP A 623 -38.24 37.06 3.94
CA ASP A 623 -39.08 38.20 4.27
C ASP A 623 -40.29 37.80 5.13
N GLU A 624 -40.93 36.67 4.83
CA GLU A 624 -42.03 36.15 5.65
C GLU A 624 -41.54 35.78 7.07
N LEU A 625 -40.36 35.17 7.19
CA LEU A 625 -39.76 34.85 8.48
C LEU A 625 -39.40 36.11 9.28
N ARG A 626 -38.81 37.11 8.61
CA ARG A 626 -38.42 38.42 9.17
C ARG A 626 -39.62 39.21 9.69
N PHE A 627 -40.70 39.25 8.92
CA PHE A 627 -41.93 39.98 9.26
C PHE A 627 -42.97 39.15 10.02
N ASN A 628 -42.60 37.91 10.42
CA ASN A 628 -43.46 36.99 11.17
C ASN A 628 -44.79 36.67 10.46
N LEU A 629 -44.73 36.56 9.14
CA LEU A 629 -45.80 36.14 8.24
C LEU A 629 -45.64 34.67 7.78
N ALA A 630 -44.52 34.03 8.12
CA ALA A 630 -44.26 32.63 7.80
C ALA A 630 -45.29 31.68 8.41
N GLU A 631 -45.58 30.60 7.68
CA GLU A 631 -46.48 29.54 8.13
C GLU A 631 -45.91 28.85 9.36
N ARG A 632 -46.76 28.55 10.35
CA ARG A 632 -46.34 27.83 11.55
C ARG A 632 -46.65 26.35 11.41
N LEU A 633 -45.61 25.53 11.38
CA LEU A 633 -45.71 24.07 11.32
C LEU A 633 -45.75 23.42 12.70
N TRP A 634 -45.11 24.03 13.72
CA TRP A 634 -45.15 23.56 15.10
C TRP A 634 -45.30 24.70 16.13
N PRO A 635 -46.20 24.59 17.12
CA PRO A 635 -47.26 23.57 17.21
C PRO A 635 -48.24 23.72 16.04
N GLY A 636 -48.60 22.61 15.39
CA GLY A 636 -49.31 22.63 14.11
C GLY A 636 -49.30 21.26 13.40
N PRO A 637 -49.30 21.23 12.05
CA PRO A 637 -49.42 20.00 11.27
C PRO A 637 -48.17 19.10 11.31
N LEU A 638 -47.03 19.59 11.79
CA LEU A 638 -45.79 18.82 11.93
C LEU A 638 -45.82 17.95 13.19
N THR A 639 -45.29 16.72 13.11
CA THR A 639 -45.17 15.83 14.28
C THR A 639 -43.73 15.78 14.77
N VAL A 640 -43.52 16.01 16.08
CA VAL A 640 -42.21 15.99 16.74
C VAL A 640 -42.10 14.74 17.61
N THR A 641 -41.12 13.88 17.33
CA THR A 641 -40.85 12.66 18.11
C THR A 641 -39.43 12.70 18.67
N PRO A 642 -39.25 12.88 19.99
CA PRO A 642 -37.92 12.87 20.60
C PRO A 642 -37.32 11.46 20.61
N PHE A 643 -36.00 11.38 20.51
CA PHE A 643 -35.22 10.15 20.73
C PHE A 643 -33.92 10.49 21.47
N GLU A 644 -33.13 9.49 21.84
CA GLU A 644 -31.89 9.72 22.58
C GLU A 644 -30.89 10.56 21.77
N GLY A 645 -30.55 11.76 22.27
CA GLY A 645 -29.61 12.69 21.61
C GLY A 645 -30.17 13.47 20.43
N GLY A 646 -31.49 13.44 20.18
CA GLY A 646 -32.08 14.15 19.05
C GLY A 646 -33.60 14.16 18.99
N VAL A 647 -34.12 14.64 17.85
CA VAL A 647 -35.54 14.74 17.58
C VAL A 647 -35.84 14.51 16.11
N ALA A 648 -36.90 13.75 15.83
CA ALA A 648 -37.38 13.49 14.49
C ALA A 648 -38.64 14.33 14.21
N LEU A 649 -38.61 15.11 13.13
CA LEU A 649 -39.68 15.99 12.69
C LEU A 649 -40.31 15.41 11.43
N THR A 650 -41.55 14.95 11.50
CA THR A 650 -42.28 14.38 10.36
C THR A 650 -43.11 15.46 9.69
N LEU A 651 -42.82 15.73 8.42
CA LEU A 651 -43.47 16.76 7.62
C LEU A 651 -44.85 16.32 7.13
N PRO A 652 -45.79 17.25 6.90
CA PRO A 652 -47.06 16.95 6.23
C PRO A 652 -46.84 16.55 4.76
N ASP A 653 -47.61 15.57 4.26
CA ASP A 653 -47.45 15.02 2.89
C ASP A 653 -47.58 16.06 1.75
N GLU A 654 -48.31 17.16 1.98
CA GLU A 654 -48.57 18.21 0.98
C GLU A 654 -47.52 19.33 1.00
N LEU A 655 -46.56 19.31 1.93
CA LEU A 655 -45.57 20.36 2.08
C LEU A 655 -44.40 20.13 1.12
N ASP A 656 -44.24 21.01 0.13
CA ASP A 656 -43.03 21.10 -0.68
C ASP A 656 -42.07 22.14 -0.07
N PRO A 657 -40.97 21.71 0.57
CA PRO A 657 -40.03 22.63 1.21
C PRO A 657 -39.10 23.34 0.21
N SER A 658 -39.10 22.95 -1.06
CA SER A 658 -38.19 23.47 -2.09
C SER A 658 -38.31 24.98 -2.28
N GLY A 659 -37.17 25.67 -2.33
CA GLY A 659 -37.07 27.11 -2.58
C GLY A 659 -37.49 28.00 -1.40
N LYS A 660 -37.79 27.44 -0.23
CA LYS A 660 -38.15 28.16 1.01
C LYS A 660 -37.22 27.78 2.15
N VAL A 661 -37.41 28.42 3.30
CA VAL A 661 -36.60 28.22 4.51
C VAL A 661 -37.48 27.67 5.63
N LEU A 662 -37.00 26.60 6.27
CA LEU A 662 -37.53 26.06 7.52
C LEU A 662 -36.73 26.64 8.69
N GLU A 663 -37.40 27.35 9.60
CA GLU A 663 -36.83 27.84 10.86
C GLU A 663 -37.23 26.90 12.00
N PHE A 664 -36.26 26.20 12.59
CA PHE A 664 -36.42 25.36 13.77
C PHE A 664 -35.91 26.10 15.00
N ARG A 665 -36.81 26.39 15.94
CA ARG A 665 -36.46 26.89 17.27
C ARG A 665 -36.51 25.74 18.25
N PHE A 666 -35.44 25.56 19.00
CA PHE A 666 -35.35 24.50 19.99
C PHE A 666 -34.51 24.93 21.19
N ARG A 667 -34.71 24.26 22.31
CA ARG A 667 -33.95 24.44 23.54
C ARG A 667 -33.14 23.19 23.82
N THR A 668 -31.87 23.37 24.15
CA THR A 668 -30.97 22.27 24.54
C THR A 668 -29.75 22.79 25.30
N SER A 669 -28.94 21.88 25.82
CA SER A 669 -27.71 22.15 26.56
C SER A 669 -26.47 21.70 25.78
N VAL A 670 -25.36 22.40 25.95
CA VAL A 670 -24.10 22.16 25.22
C VAL A 670 -23.03 21.62 26.18
N PHE A 671 -22.36 20.52 25.84
CA PHE A 671 -21.41 19.82 26.72
C PHE A 671 -19.99 19.67 26.15
N LEU A 672 -19.79 20.07 24.89
CA LEU A 672 -18.51 19.97 24.16
C LEU A 672 -18.00 21.35 23.72
N PRO A 673 -16.67 21.55 23.64
CA PRO A 673 -16.09 22.84 23.21
C PRO A 673 -16.55 23.25 21.82
N SER A 674 -16.82 22.26 20.98
CA SER A 674 -17.51 22.40 19.72
C SER A 674 -18.60 21.35 19.67
N THR A 675 -19.85 21.79 19.76
CA THR A 675 -21.03 20.93 19.59
C THR A 675 -21.59 21.15 18.20
N THR A 676 -21.79 20.06 17.47
CA THR A 676 -22.34 20.09 16.12
C THR A 676 -23.79 19.66 16.14
N PHE A 677 -24.67 20.45 15.49
CA PHE A 677 -26.04 20.06 15.21
C PHE A 677 -26.12 19.47 13.80
N ALA A 678 -26.40 18.18 13.69
CA ALA A 678 -26.54 17.52 12.39
C ALA A 678 -28.01 17.42 12.02
N LEU A 679 -28.33 17.69 10.74
CA LEU A 679 -29.63 17.37 10.17
C LEU A 679 -29.47 16.30 9.13
N ASP A 680 -30.44 15.39 9.11
CA ASP A 680 -30.58 14.38 8.10
C ASP A 680 -31.99 14.39 7.54
N LEU A 681 -32.09 14.40 6.23
CA LEU A 681 -33.34 14.24 5.49
C LEU A 681 -33.58 12.75 5.29
N VAL A 682 -34.77 12.27 5.64
CA VAL A 682 -35.14 10.86 5.64
C VAL A 682 -36.27 10.64 4.65
N SER A 683 -36.10 9.65 3.76
CA SER A 683 -37.13 9.26 2.79
C SER A 683 -38.39 8.68 3.46
N ALA A 684 -39.50 8.65 2.72
CA ALA A 684 -40.78 8.16 3.22
C ALA A 684 -40.76 6.70 3.71
N ASP A 685 -39.93 5.85 3.10
CA ASP A 685 -39.72 4.46 3.51
C ASP A 685 -38.65 4.30 4.61
N GLY A 686 -37.99 5.40 5.01
CA GLY A 686 -36.88 5.40 5.96
C GLY A 686 -35.59 4.76 5.44
N ALA A 687 -35.55 4.31 4.18
CA ALA A 687 -34.43 3.56 3.63
C ALA A 687 -33.24 4.43 3.22
N ARG A 688 -33.48 5.72 2.94
CA ARG A 688 -32.47 6.68 2.49
C ARG A 688 -32.37 7.84 3.46
N ILE A 689 -31.13 8.19 3.78
CA ILE A 689 -30.78 9.28 4.68
C ILE A 689 -29.78 10.16 3.95
N GLN A 690 -30.16 11.41 3.72
CA GLN A 690 -29.30 12.44 3.13
C GLN A 690 -28.87 13.42 4.21
N GLN A 691 -27.56 13.59 4.38
CA GLN A 691 -27.02 14.55 5.32
C GLN A 691 -27.17 15.98 4.77
N VAL A 692 -27.49 16.93 5.64
CA VAL A 692 -27.54 18.36 5.33
C VAL A 692 -26.18 19.01 5.58
N ASP A 693 -25.74 19.86 4.66
CA ASP A 693 -24.46 20.57 4.76
C ASP A 693 -24.58 21.86 5.59
N GLY A 694 -23.49 22.25 6.25
CA GLY A 694 -23.39 23.60 6.82
C GLY A 694 -23.19 24.63 5.70
N GLY A 695 -23.98 25.71 5.67
CA GLY A 695 -23.87 26.71 4.61
C GLY A 695 -24.77 27.93 4.82
N ASP A 696 -24.76 28.85 3.86
CA ASP A 696 -25.64 30.02 3.83
C ASP A 696 -27.07 29.55 3.51
N ALA A 697 -27.92 29.46 4.53
CA ALA A 697 -29.30 28.98 4.40
C ALA A 697 -30.31 30.13 4.44
N THR A 698 -29.94 31.29 4.98
CA THR A 698 -30.84 32.45 5.05
C THR A 698 -30.05 33.76 5.14
N SER A 699 -30.62 34.84 4.59
CA SER A 699 -30.08 36.20 4.79
C SER A 699 -30.30 36.76 6.21
N LEU A 700 -31.02 36.04 7.08
CA LEU A 700 -31.35 36.48 8.43
C LEU A 700 -30.17 36.38 9.40
N VAL A 701 -29.25 35.45 9.15
CA VAL A 701 -28.06 35.22 9.97
C VAL A 701 -26.86 34.90 9.08
N PRO A 702 -25.65 35.38 9.40
CA PRO A 702 -24.46 35.08 8.61
C PRO A 702 -23.59 34.03 9.30
N SER A 703 -24.21 32.95 9.81
CA SER A 703 -23.49 31.97 10.63
C SER A 703 -22.79 30.91 9.79
N ASN A 704 -23.41 30.51 8.67
CA ASN A 704 -22.91 29.59 7.65
C ASN A 704 -22.32 28.29 8.20
N GLN A 705 -22.78 27.84 9.37
CA GLN A 705 -22.21 26.69 10.07
C GLN A 705 -23.24 26.04 10.99
N LEU A 706 -23.00 24.78 11.29
CA LEU A 706 -23.80 23.96 12.22
C LEU A 706 -23.08 23.70 13.55
N VAL A 707 -21.93 24.36 13.76
CA VAL A 707 -21.08 24.19 14.94
C VAL A 707 -21.29 25.35 15.89
N VAL A 708 -21.48 25.00 17.16
CA VAL A 708 -21.61 25.93 18.27
C VAL A 708 -20.41 25.78 19.19
N VAL A 709 -19.77 26.90 19.49
CA VAL A 709 -18.57 26.97 20.35
C VAL A 709 -18.96 27.39 21.76
N SER A 710 -18.52 26.60 22.75
CA SER A 710 -18.70 26.88 24.18
C SER A 710 -17.37 26.93 24.93
N GLU A 711 -17.33 27.71 26.01
CA GLU A 711 -16.14 27.84 26.87
C GLU A 711 -16.29 26.90 28.07
N LEU A 712 -15.63 25.74 28.04
CA LEU A 712 -15.69 24.72 29.11
C LEU A 712 -14.53 24.79 30.11
N GLU A 713 -13.73 25.84 30.05
CA GLU A 713 -12.54 25.98 30.90
C GLU A 713 -12.92 25.95 32.39
N GLY A 714 -12.28 25.07 33.16
CA GLY A 714 -12.52 24.90 34.60
C GLY A 714 -13.68 23.98 34.98
N LEU A 715 -14.43 23.41 34.04
CA LEU A 715 -15.46 22.40 34.34
C LEU A 715 -14.87 21.00 34.53
N PRO A 716 -15.39 20.20 35.48
CA PRO A 716 -14.97 18.82 35.64
C PRO A 716 -15.50 17.96 34.48
N LEU A 717 -14.74 16.91 34.14
CA LEU A 717 -15.13 15.93 33.11
C LEU A 717 -16.43 15.20 33.48
N LEU A 718 -16.62 14.88 34.76
CA LEU A 718 -17.85 14.32 35.31
C LEU A 718 -18.41 15.28 36.36
N ALA A 719 -19.63 15.76 36.17
CA ALA A 719 -20.31 16.60 37.14
C ALA A 719 -20.67 15.80 38.40
N PRO A 720 -20.93 16.47 39.55
CA PRO A 720 -21.50 15.81 40.71
C PRO A 720 -22.80 15.08 40.37
N LEU A 721 -22.89 13.79 40.72
CA LEU A 721 -24.08 12.99 40.46
C LEU A 721 -25.32 13.60 41.11
N GLN A 722 -26.36 13.82 40.30
CA GLN A 722 -27.66 14.29 40.75
C GLN A 722 -28.57 13.07 40.94
N ILE A 723 -29.13 12.96 42.14
CA ILE A 723 -30.05 11.87 42.48
C ILE A 723 -31.37 12.53 42.87
N GLU A 724 -32.43 12.24 42.13
CA GLU A 724 -33.75 12.86 42.35
C GLU A 724 -34.30 12.49 43.73
N SER A 725 -34.16 11.22 44.12
CA SER A 725 -34.47 10.71 45.45
C SER A 725 -33.42 9.68 45.89
N PRO A 726 -32.61 9.97 46.93
CA PRO A 726 -31.54 9.06 47.36
C PRO A 726 -32.06 7.90 48.23
N VAL A 727 -33.36 7.86 48.51
CA VAL A 727 -34.01 6.81 49.31
C VAL A 727 -34.89 5.99 48.40
N LEU A 728 -34.62 4.68 48.35
CA LEU A 728 -35.42 3.68 47.66
C LEU A 728 -36.36 2.98 48.65
N THR A 729 -37.65 2.92 48.33
CA THR A 729 -38.67 2.12 49.03
C THR A 729 -39.38 1.22 48.02
N PRO A 730 -38.83 0.05 47.67
CA PRO A 730 -39.34 -0.83 46.61
C PRO A 730 -40.57 -1.64 47.09
N ASN A 731 -41.64 -0.95 47.48
CA ASN A 731 -42.88 -1.53 48.03
C ASN A 731 -44.02 -1.62 46.99
N GLY A 732 -43.82 -1.07 45.79
CA GLY A 732 -44.75 -1.10 44.67
C GLY A 732 -45.89 -0.09 44.77
N ASP A 733 -45.76 0.96 45.59
CA ASP A 733 -46.77 2.03 45.73
C ASP A 733 -46.64 3.17 44.71
N GLY A 734 -45.62 3.11 43.85
CA GLY A 734 -45.28 4.10 42.83
C GLY A 734 -44.42 5.26 43.34
N ILE A 735 -44.04 5.26 44.63
CA ILE A 735 -43.26 6.31 45.27
C ILE A 735 -41.90 5.74 45.70
N ASN A 736 -40.81 6.31 45.18
CA ASN A 736 -39.43 5.89 45.48
C ASN A 736 -39.16 4.38 45.22
N ASP A 737 -39.96 3.73 44.37
CA ASP A 737 -39.72 2.34 43.93
C ASP A 737 -38.46 2.20 43.06
N GLU A 738 -37.97 3.31 42.53
CA GLU A 738 -36.74 3.39 41.74
C GLU A 738 -35.95 4.66 42.11
N ILE A 739 -34.62 4.53 42.17
CA ILE A 739 -33.71 5.66 42.24
C ILE A 739 -33.41 6.12 40.82
N ARG A 740 -33.64 7.40 40.55
CA ARG A 740 -33.28 8.06 39.29
C ARG A 740 -32.01 8.88 39.47
N VAL A 741 -31.04 8.62 38.62
CA VAL A 741 -29.73 9.25 38.62
C VAL A 741 -29.55 10.00 37.31
N LEU A 742 -29.21 11.28 37.40
CA LEU A 742 -28.75 12.08 36.28
C LEU A 742 -27.23 12.20 36.34
N ILE A 743 -26.58 11.75 35.26
CA ILE A 743 -25.15 11.77 35.06
C ILE A 743 -24.81 12.78 33.98
N THR A 744 -24.01 13.80 34.29
CA THR A 744 -23.59 14.81 33.33
C THR A 744 -22.09 14.70 33.05
N VAL A 745 -21.73 14.54 31.77
CA VAL A 745 -20.34 14.38 31.32
C VAL A 745 -19.97 15.48 30.34
N PHE A 746 -18.78 16.06 30.48
CA PHE A 746 -18.24 17.13 29.65
C PHE A 746 -16.93 16.71 28.94
N GLN A 747 -16.62 17.40 27.83
CA GLN A 747 -15.31 17.38 27.16
C GLN A 747 -14.82 16.02 26.60
N LEU A 748 -15.70 15.03 26.45
CA LEU A 748 -15.35 13.73 25.86
C LEU A 748 -16.13 13.45 24.58
N GLN A 749 -15.40 13.33 23.48
CA GLN A 749 -15.95 12.99 22.18
C GLN A 749 -15.92 11.48 21.90
N GLY A 750 -16.84 11.05 21.05
CA GLY A 750 -16.98 9.67 20.59
C GLY A 750 -17.82 8.79 21.51
N GLN A 751 -18.12 7.60 21.00
CA GLN A 751 -18.85 6.56 21.70
C GLN A 751 -17.89 5.80 22.63
N ARG A 752 -18.19 5.81 23.93
CA ARG A 752 -17.38 5.13 24.96
C ARG A 752 -18.29 4.56 26.04
N PRO A 753 -17.93 3.42 26.66
CA PRO A 753 -18.71 2.89 27.77
C PRO A 753 -18.62 3.81 28.98
N LEU A 754 -19.77 4.05 29.62
CA LEU A 754 -19.87 4.70 30.91
C LEU A 754 -20.01 3.61 31.97
N GLY A 755 -19.01 3.48 32.84
CA GLY A 755 -19.00 2.46 33.89
C GLY A 755 -19.88 2.89 35.05
N VAL A 756 -20.92 2.12 35.36
CA VAL A 756 -21.84 2.41 36.47
C VAL A 756 -22.03 1.17 37.32
N HIS A 757 -21.66 1.27 38.60
CA HIS A 757 -21.71 0.15 39.53
C HIS A 757 -22.33 0.56 40.85
N ILE A 758 -23.10 -0.35 41.43
CA ILE A 758 -23.62 -0.24 42.79
C ILE A 758 -22.87 -1.22 43.66
N HIS A 759 -22.32 -0.73 44.77
CA HIS A 759 -21.55 -1.51 45.73
C HIS A 759 -22.20 -1.49 47.11
N ASP A 760 -21.96 -2.54 47.90
CA ASP A 760 -22.13 -2.43 49.35
C ASP A 760 -20.98 -1.63 49.99
N LEU A 761 -21.08 -1.38 51.30
CA LEU A 761 -20.04 -0.67 52.07
C LEU A 761 -18.72 -1.46 52.20
N THR A 762 -18.69 -2.75 51.83
CA THR A 762 -17.45 -3.56 51.79
C THR A 762 -16.71 -3.41 50.45
N GLY A 763 -17.33 -2.74 49.47
CA GLY A 763 -16.81 -2.56 48.11
C GLY A 763 -17.21 -3.67 47.15
N ARG A 764 -18.00 -4.67 47.59
CA ARG A 764 -18.50 -5.72 46.71
C ARG A 764 -19.52 -5.13 45.74
N SER A 765 -19.32 -5.37 44.44
CA SER A 765 -20.30 -4.98 43.40
C SER A 765 -21.54 -5.87 43.50
N LEU A 766 -22.70 -5.23 43.54
CA LEU A 766 -24.02 -5.86 43.65
C LEU A 766 -24.81 -5.75 42.35
N ARG A 767 -24.64 -4.63 41.64
CA ARG A 767 -25.32 -4.37 40.38
C ARG A 767 -24.39 -3.67 39.42
N GLU A 768 -24.31 -4.17 38.19
CA GLU A 768 -23.69 -3.48 37.07
C GLU A 768 -24.76 -2.84 36.17
N LEU A 769 -24.63 -1.53 35.97
CA LEU A 769 -25.54 -0.71 35.18
C LEU A 769 -24.80 0.04 34.06
N SER A 770 -23.60 -0.43 33.69
CA SER A 770 -22.78 0.16 32.65
C SER A 770 -23.46 0.11 31.28
N PHE A 771 -23.35 1.17 30.49
CA PHE A 771 -23.91 1.25 29.14
C PHE A 771 -23.01 2.11 28.23
N THR A 772 -23.23 2.03 26.93
CA THR A 772 -22.45 2.77 25.93
C THR A 772 -23.37 3.72 25.17
N PRO A 773 -23.48 5.00 25.59
CA PRO A 773 -24.34 5.96 24.91
C PRO A 773 -23.80 6.32 23.51
N PRO A 774 -24.65 6.78 22.58
CA PRO A 774 -24.22 7.25 21.26
C PRO A 774 -23.18 8.39 21.32
N ALA A 775 -23.31 9.28 22.31
CA ALA A 775 -22.35 10.32 22.64
C ALA A 775 -22.09 10.32 24.15
N LEU A 776 -20.82 10.24 24.57
CA LEU A 776 -20.51 10.18 26.00
C LEU A 776 -20.74 11.52 26.71
N SER A 777 -20.34 12.64 26.11
CA SER A 777 -20.66 13.97 26.68
C SER A 777 -22.14 14.26 26.55
N GLY A 778 -22.75 14.74 27.63
CA GLY A 778 -24.19 14.90 27.71
C GLY A 778 -24.77 14.58 29.08
N GLU A 779 -26.10 14.50 29.11
CA GLU A 779 -26.93 14.07 30.21
C GLU A 779 -27.44 12.65 29.97
N HIS A 780 -27.19 11.77 30.94
CA HIS A 780 -27.63 10.39 30.91
C HIS A 780 -28.47 10.09 32.13
N HIS A 781 -29.65 9.52 31.89
CA HIS A 781 -30.57 9.09 32.93
C HIS A 781 -30.44 7.60 33.18
N LEU A 782 -30.28 7.22 34.43
CA LEU A 782 -30.22 5.84 34.88
C LEU A 782 -31.26 5.60 35.97
N THR A 783 -31.88 4.43 35.97
CA THR A 783 -32.75 3.98 37.05
C THR A 783 -32.20 2.75 37.75
N TRP A 784 -32.47 2.63 39.05
CA TRP A 784 -32.20 1.43 39.82
C TRP A 784 -33.38 1.10 40.73
N ASP A 785 -33.88 -0.12 40.63
CA ASP A 785 -35.07 -0.65 41.31
C ASP A 785 -34.76 -1.35 42.65
N GLY A 786 -33.51 -1.27 43.11
CA GLY A 786 -33.06 -1.94 44.34
C GLY A 786 -32.70 -3.40 44.18
N ARG A 787 -32.61 -3.93 42.95
CA ARG A 787 -32.21 -5.32 42.73
C ARG A 787 -30.72 -5.45 42.46
N ASP A 788 -30.17 -6.60 42.81
CA ASP A 788 -28.81 -7.00 42.45
C ASP A 788 -28.77 -7.66 41.04
N ASP A 789 -27.60 -8.11 40.60
CA ASP A 789 -27.44 -8.80 39.31
C ASP A 789 -28.20 -10.13 39.20
N THR A 790 -28.62 -10.72 40.32
CA THR A 790 -29.45 -11.93 40.35
C THR A 790 -30.95 -11.64 40.25
N GLY A 791 -31.33 -10.37 40.34
CA GLY A 791 -32.72 -9.92 40.31
C GLY A 791 -33.40 -9.97 41.69
N GLU A 792 -32.65 -10.24 42.76
CA GLU A 792 -33.17 -10.21 44.13
C GLU A 792 -33.06 -8.79 44.72
N LEU A 793 -34.02 -8.42 45.59
CA LEU A 793 -33.96 -7.14 46.29
C LEU A 793 -32.79 -7.13 47.27
N VAL A 794 -32.01 -6.05 47.24
CA VAL A 794 -30.93 -5.85 48.20
C VAL A 794 -31.52 -5.58 49.59
N VAL A 795 -30.80 -5.99 50.64
CA VAL A 795 -31.25 -5.78 52.03
C VAL A 795 -31.35 -4.29 52.38
N PRO A 796 -32.20 -3.87 53.33
CA PRO A 796 -32.20 -2.48 53.78
C PRO A 796 -30.81 -2.06 54.29
N GLY A 797 -30.32 -0.90 53.86
CA GLY A 797 -28.96 -0.47 54.15
C GLY A 797 -28.48 0.69 53.28
N MET A 798 -27.19 1.02 53.42
CA MET A 798 -26.54 2.01 52.58
C MET A 798 -25.70 1.35 51.51
N TYR A 799 -25.77 1.90 50.30
CA TYR A 799 -25.09 1.45 49.11
C TYR A 799 -24.31 2.59 48.48
N VAL A 800 -23.31 2.25 47.68
CA VAL A 800 -22.41 3.21 47.04
C VAL A 800 -22.59 3.10 45.53
N LEU A 801 -23.14 4.14 44.92
CA LEU A 801 -23.15 4.32 43.47
C LEU A 801 -21.81 4.90 43.04
N ARG A 802 -21.10 4.19 42.17
CA ARG A 802 -19.87 4.65 41.54
C ARG A 802 -20.08 4.77 40.04
N VAL A 803 -19.86 5.97 39.51
CA VAL A 803 -19.81 6.26 38.09
C VAL A 803 -18.37 6.55 37.72
N ALA A 804 -17.85 5.92 36.67
CA ALA A 804 -16.49 6.09 36.19
C ALA A 804 -16.45 6.20 34.67
N VAL A 805 -15.58 7.09 34.20
CA VAL A 805 -15.35 7.33 32.78
C VAL A 805 -13.96 6.80 32.41
N PRO A 806 -13.84 5.91 31.41
CA PRO A 806 -12.54 5.38 31.00
C PRO A 806 -11.73 6.44 30.24
N THR A 807 -10.64 6.91 30.85
CA THR A 807 -9.68 7.84 30.27
C THR A 807 -8.26 7.26 30.37
N ASP A 808 -7.41 7.55 29.37
CA ASP A 808 -6.04 7.02 29.30
C ASP A 808 -5.12 7.53 30.43
N ALA A 809 -5.53 8.58 31.12
CA ALA A 809 -4.90 9.08 32.33
C ALA A 809 -5.83 8.90 33.53
N ASN A 810 -5.32 8.39 34.66
CA ASN A 810 -5.97 8.42 35.98
C ASN A 810 -6.05 9.87 36.52
N ALA A 811 -6.66 10.77 35.75
CA ALA A 811 -6.85 12.17 36.12
C ALA A 811 -7.97 12.31 37.17
N SER A 812 -7.82 13.28 38.06
CA SER A 812 -8.89 13.68 39.01
C SER A 812 -10.15 14.12 38.24
N GLY A 813 -11.33 13.72 38.69
CA GLY A 813 -12.61 14.07 38.05
C GLY A 813 -13.14 13.07 37.00
N THR A 814 -12.53 11.88 36.93
CA THR A 814 -12.92 10.76 36.04
C THR A 814 -13.87 9.76 36.70
N SER A 815 -14.13 9.91 38.01
CA SER A 815 -15.13 9.13 38.72
C SER A 815 -15.84 9.96 39.77
N ALA A 816 -17.12 9.64 39.99
CA ALA A 816 -17.97 10.25 41.00
C ALA A 816 -18.66 9.16 41.81
N VAL A 817 -18.87 9.45 43.09
CA VAL A 817 -19.43 8.51 44.04
C VAL A 817 -20.56 9.17 44.82
N ARG A 818 -21.66 8.45 45.03
CA ARG A 818 -22.77 8.86 45.88
C ARG A 818 -23.26 7.70 46.74
N THR A 819 -23.80 8.05 47.90
CA THR A 819 -24.46 7.08 48.78
C THR A 819 -25.94 7.01 48.43
N LEU A 820 -26.46 5.79 48.31
CA LEU A 820 -27.88 5.48 48.15
C LEU A 820 -28.36 4.78 49.43
N SER A 821 -29.62 5.00 49.81
CA SER A 821 -30.24 4.33 50.96
C SER A 821 -31.41 3.49 50.49
N VAL A 822 -31.47 2.23 50.92
CA VAL A 822 -32.61 1.35 50.67
C VAL A 822 -33.29 1.08 51.99
N VAL A 823 -34.60 1.33 52.04
CA VAL A 823 -35.44 1.19 53.24
C VAL A 823 -36.76 0.57 52.83
N TYR A 824 -37.22 -0.47 53.50
CA TYR A 824 -38.57 -1.01 53.33
C TYR A 824 -38.98 -1.85 54.53
#